data_AF-A0A2V1CN40-F1
#
_entry.id   AF-A0A2V1CN40-F1
#
_cell.length_a   1.000
_cell.length_b   1.000
_cell.length_c   1.000
_cell.angle_alpha   90.00
_cell.angle_beta   90.00
_cell.angle_gamma   90.00
#
_symmetry.space_group_name_H-M   'P 1'
#
loop_
_entity.id
_entity.type
_entity.pdbx_description
1 polymer ?
#
loop_
_entity_poly.entity_id
_entity_poly.type
_entity_poly.pdbx_seq_one_letter_code
_entity_poly.pdbx_strand_id
1 'polypeptide(L)'
;MKLLASTVLLGAASAAITNQQQILKNPLEGQNPLKDAAKPIANAWSKSLNHLAESMSEMTTEAKAIWDEVTMYFPEEMEKASFFSAPKPHTKKPDSAWDFVVKGSDVQSVWVENANGEKEREIDGKLESYKLRAKHVDPSKLGVDTVKQYSGYLDDDDNDKHLFYWFFESRNDPKNDPVILWLNGGPGCSSLTGLFLELGPASIDKNLKLHSNPYSWNANASVIFLDQPVNVGYSYSGGSVSNTIAAGKDVYALLTLFFKQFPEYAKQDFHIAGESYAGHYIPVFTSEILAHKKRNINLKSVLIGNGLTDGLTQYEYYKPMACGKGGYPAVLDEGECQAMENALPRCQSMIQACYDSESVWSCVPASIYCNNAMIGPYQRTGQNVYDIRGQCEDSNNLCYSALGWISDFLNKADVQKELGVEVSSYDSCNFDINRNFLFQGDWMQPFHRLVPGILEQIPVLIYAGDADFICNWLGNQAWTEALEWPGQKDFNKADIKDIKLDNGDKYGKIKNSGNFTFLQIFGAGHMVPMDQPEASLDFLNRWRIQNYVASDLHSQYYVIVISYSENIWLACDLAWPLPSVQDNIEPGGEGYEIGGILKQAKSALDRHDERGLPTWGEWGVPIKLEKGSGTPVSAAPNFWLRDNCRCEKCVNQDTMQRAFDTFSIPQDIQPQEVRTEKDGLRITWANDGHVSSYKWDWLLKHRRKSSVPISEQEKDEKADPYVYWDSSIAQSPPSVHYDEIMVDDKGVGAWTAKIREYGFCYVDGCPVSPEKTQELLERISFIRVTHYGGFYDFTADLTMKDTAYTTLALPAHTDTTYFTDPAGLQMFHLLSHTEGSGGASLLVDGFNAARTLLKESQTAYEILSKKPVSWHASGNEGITITPAKKMPVLNFGDLKEGEVPRLMQVRWNNDDRGVVALGEDEGLGAEKWYKAAAKWDEILKRKNIEYWAQLKPGRPLIFDNWRVLHGRSSFTGKRRICGGYINHDDYISRWRNTNYTREEALAQIL
;
A
#
# COMPACT_ATOMS: atom_id res chain seq x y z
N MET A 1 18.97 16.87 -44.29
CA MET A 1 18.92 15.69 -43.39
C MET A 1 18.97 16.20 -41.95
N LYS A 2 18.40 15.47 -40.97
CA LYS A 2 18.01 15.97 -39.62
C LYS A 2 16.82 16.93 -39.60
N LEU A 3 15.65 16.44 -40.04
CA LEU A 3 14.32 17.01 -39.76
C LEU A 3 13.28 15.92 -40.13
N LEU A 4 13.01 15.01 -39.19
CA LEU A 4 12.03 13.90 -39.34
C LEU A 4 11.81 13.06 -38.06
N ALA A 5 12.69 13.13 -37.05
CA ALA A 5 12.59 12.31 -35.84
C ALA A 5 11.49 12.76 -34.85
N SER A 6 10.90 13.94 -35.03
CA SER A 6 10.02 14.59 -34.04
C SER A 6 8.55 14.18 -34.13
N THR A 7 8.14 13.42 -35.14
CA THR A 7 6.73 13.07 -35.41
C THR A 7 6.32 11.66 -34.96
N VAL A 8 7.25 10.81 -34.52
CA VAL A 8 6.94 9.44 -34.05
C VAL A 8 6.57 9.43 -32.55
N LEU A 9 7.25 10.24 -31.73
CA LEU A 9 7.06 10.30 -30.27
C LEU A 9 5.67 10.79 -29.82
N LEU A 10 4.92 11.49 -30.68
CA LEU A 10 3.57 11.99 -30.36
C LEU A 10 2.45 10.96 -30.61
N GLY A 11 2.74 9.83 -31.29
CA GLY A 11 1.74 8.78 -31.50
C GLY A 11 1.52 7.89 -30.27
N ALA A 12 2.60 7.52 -29.57
CA ALA A 12 2.54 6.55 -28.47
C ALA A 12 1.86 7.09 -27.20
N ALA A 13 2.06 8.37 -26.88
CA ALA A 13 1.55 8.97 -25.63
C ALA A 13 0.03 9.16 -25.58
N SER A 14 -0.69 9.01 -26.70
CA SER A 14 -2.14 9.28 -26.78
C SER A 14 -3.04 8.05 -26.62
N ALA A 15 -2.47 6.84 -26.56
CA ALA A 15 -3.23 5.58 -26.51
C ALA A 15 -3.25 4.91 -25.11
N ALA A 16 -2.45 5.38 -24.15
CA ALA A 16 -2.25 4.73 -22.85
C ALA A 16 -3.35 5.01 -21.81
N ILE A 17 -4.51 5.53 -22.21
CA ILE A 17 -5.58 5.97 -21.29
C ILE A 17 -6.90 5.26 -21.60
N THR A 18 -7.15 4.10 -20.96
CA THR A 18 -8.43 3.75 -20.28
C THR A 18 -8.41 2.36 -19.63
N ASN A 19 -9.27 2.20 -18.62
CA ASN A 19 -9.83 0.93 -18.11
C ASN A 19 -8.90 -0.08 -17.40
N GLN A 20 -8.43 0.30 -16.21
CA GLN A 20 -8.18 -0.65 -15.10
C GLN A 20 -9.30 -0.63 -14.03
N GLN A 21 -10.46 -0.02 -14.34
CA GLN A 21 -11.63 0.07 -13.45
C GLN A 21 -12.70 -0.98 -13.79
N GLN A 22 -12.73 -2.14 -13.12
CA GLN A 22 -14.00 -2.83 -12.80
C GLN A 22 -13.97 -3.94 -11.71
N ILE A 23 -13.19 -3.81 -10.63
CA ILE A 23 -13.19 -4.79 -9.52
C ILE A 23 -13.57 -4.15 -8.16
N LEU A 24 -14.75 -3.52 -8.09
CA LEU A 24 -15.43 -3.22 -6.81
C LEU A 24 -16.94 -3.39 -6.94
N LYS A 25 -17.42 -4.63 -6.81
CA LYS A 25 -18.78 -4.92 -6.35
C LYS A 25 -18.71 -5.53 -4.96
N ASN A 26 -19.46 -4.94 -4.04
CA ASN A 26 -19.44 -5.22 -2.61
C ASN A 26 -20.38 -6.40 -2.24
N PRO A 27 -19.91 -7.41 -1.48
CA PRO A 27 -20.79 -8.36 -0.80
C PRO A 27 -20.41 -8.54 0.68
N LEU A 28 -20.89 -7.67 1.56
CA LEU A 28 -20.85 -7.88 3.02
C LEU A 28 -22.20 -7.57 3.69
N GLU A 29 -23.17 -8.45 3.47
CA GLU A 29 -24.10 -8.82 4.55
C GLU A 29 -23.52 -10.04 5.28
N GLY A 30 -23.41 -9.99 6.62
CA GLY A 30 -23.17 -11.20 7.42
C GLY A 30 -22.05 -11.16 8.46
N GLN A 31 -22.42 -10.79 9.69
CA GLN A 31 -21.84 -11.28 10.96
C GLN A 31 -20.36 -10.94 11.29
N ASN A 32 -20.21 -9.87 12.06
CA ASN A 32 -19.07 -9.54 12.94
C ASN A 32 -18.71 -10.69 13.91
N PRO A 33 -17.42 -11.07 14.01
CA PRO A 33 -16.75 -10.96 15.32
C PRO A 33 -15.26 -10.59 15.25
N LEU A 34 -14.89 -9.33 15.57
CA LEU A 34 -13.52 -8.96 15.97
C LEU A 34 -13.49 -7.62 16.71
N LYS A 35 -13.13 -7.60 18.01
CA LYS A 35 -12.92 -6.34 18.77
C LYS A 35 -11.63 -6.25 19.61
N ASP A 36 -10.72 -7.22 19.52
CA ASP A 36 -9.56 -7.34 20.43
C ASP A 36 -8.15 -7.27 19.78
N ALA A 37 -8.03 -7.05 18.47
CA ALA A 37 -6.75 -7.13 17.74
C ALA A 37 -5.90 -5.83 17.68
N ALA A 38 -6.40 -4.70 18.19
CA ALA A 38 -5.94 -3.36 17.79
C ALA A 38 -4.68 -2.80 18.51
N LYS A 39 -3.71 -3.64 18.91
CA LYS A 39 -2.50 -3.19 19.66
C LYS A 39 -1.12 -3.58 19.10
N PRO A 40 -0.88 -4.72 18.43
CA PRO A 40 0.45 -5.04 17.91
C PRO A 40 0.90 -4.11 16.78
N ILE A 41 -0.03 -3.71 15.91
CA ILE A 41 0.22 -3.12 14.59
C ILE A 41 1.07 -1.83 14.68
N ALA A 42 0.80 -0.94 15.64
CA ALA A 42 1.47 0.36 15.73
C ALA A 42 3.00 0.29 15.95
N ASN A 43 3.50 -0.78 16.57
CA ASN A 43 4.93 -0.96 16.87
C ASN A 43 5.73 -1.58 15.70
N ALA A 44 5.07 -2.15 14.69
CA ALA A 44 5.74 -2.67 13.50
C ALA A 44 6.18 -1.53 12.56
N TRP A 45 5.32 -0.52 12.39
CA TRP A 45 5.53 0.58 11.44
C TRP A 45 6.72 1.47 11.82
N SER A 46 6.92 1.77 13.11
CA SER A 46 8.00 2.65 13.57
C SER A 46 9.40 2.06 13.37
N LYS A 47 9.58 0.74 13.53
CA LYS A 47 10.85 0.07 13.21
C LYS A 47 11.15 0.06 11.72
N SER A 48 10.13 -0.15 10.89
CA SER A 48 10.33 -0.34 9.44
C SER A 48 10.64 0.97 8.69
N LEU A 49 10.14 2.12 9.17
CA LEU A 49 10.46 3.42 8.58
C LEU A 49 11.94 3.79 8.78
N ASN A 50 12.51 3.50 9.95
CA ASN A 50 13.93 3.74 10.21
C ASN A 50 14.83 2.94 9.27
N HIS A 51 14.51 1.65 9.05
CA HIS A 51 15.26 0.78 8.14
C HIS A 51 15.23 1.27 6.67
N LEU A 52 14.13 1.91 6.25
CA LEU A 52 14.00 2.52 4.93
C LEU A 52 14.82 3.82 4.83
N ALA A 53 14.77 4.67 5.87
CA ALA A 53 15.51 5.92 5.93
C ALA A 53 17.04 5.72 5.98
N GLU A 54 17.51 4.69 6.70
CA GLU A 54 18.93 4.30 6.71
C GLU A 54 19.39 3.89 5.30
N SER A 55 18.66 3.01 4.60
CA SER A 55 19.06 2.56 3.27
C SER A 55 19.00 3.64 2.18
N MET A 56 18.14 4.67 2.31
CA MET A 56 18.14 5.83 1.39
C MET A 56 19.46 6.64 1.45
N SER A 57 20.21 6.57 2.55
CA SER A 57 21.46 7.31 2.71
C SER A 57 22.63 6.76 1.86
N GLU A 58 22.54 5.49 1.42
CA GLU A 58 23.63 4.77 0.75
C GLU A 58 23.54 4.82 -0.80
N MET A 59 22.48 5.40 -1.36
CA MET A 59 22.25 5.46 -2.82
C MET A 59 23.34 6.20 -3.61
N THR A 60 23.91 5.53 -4.61
CA THR A 60 24.82 6.11 -5.62
C THR A 60 24.11 7.10 -6.55
N THR A 61 24.90 7.91 -7.29
CA THR A 61 24.37 8.91 -8.23
C THR A 61 23.63 8.26 -9.41
N GLU A 62 24.14 7.14 -9.91
CA GLU A 62 23.53 6.36 -10.99
C GLU A 62 22.18 5.76 -10.55
N ALA A 63 22.10 5.22 -9.33
CA ALA A 63 20.85 4.66 -8.79
C ALA A 63 19.77 5.74 -8.63
N LYS A 64 20.13 6.96 -8.20
CA LYS A 64 19.20 8.10 -8.11
C LYS A 64 18.64 8.48 -9.47
N ALA A 65 19.49 8.67 -10.47
CA ALA A 65 19.07 9.01 -11.84
C ALA A 65 18.14 7.94 -12.45
N ILE A 66 18.40 6.66 -12.18
CA ILE A 66 17.55 5.54 -12.61
C ILE A 66 16.17 5.58 -11.90
N TRP A 67 16.10 5.94 -10.62
CA TRP A 67 14.83 6.07 -9.88
C TRP A 67 14.02 7.29 -10.34
N ASP A 68 14.67 8.42 -10.58
CA ASP A 68 14.03 9.64 -11.09
C ASP A 68 13.43 9.40 -12.49
N GLU A 69 14.13 8.67 -13.37
CA GLU A 69 13.64 8.27 -14.70
C GLU A 69 12.39 7.40 -14.61
N VAL A 70 12.40 6.35 -13.79
CA VAL A 70 11.25 5.43 -13.65
C VAL A 70 10.06 6.09 -12.98
N THR A 71 10.28 6.95 -11.98
CA THR A 71 9.21 7.73 -11.34
C THR A 71 8.56 8.73 -12.31
N MET A 72 9.35 9.28 -13.25
CA MET A 72 8.85 10.18 -14.30
C MET A 72 8.02 9.46 -15.37
N TYR A 73 8.33 8.20 -15.68
CA TYR A 73 7.56 7.40 -16.64
C TYR A 73 6.30 6.74 -16.03
N PHE A 74 6.32 6.37 -14.74
CA PHE A 74 5.24 5.59 -14.12
C PHE A 74 4.75 6.15 -12.76
N PRO A 75 4.30 7.42 -12.70
CA PRO A 75 3.93 8.07 -11.44
C PRO A 75 2.74 7.41 -10.73
N GLU A 76 1.74 6.92 -11.46
CA GLU A 76 0.55 6.27 -10.87
C GLU A 76 0.86 4.90 -10.23
N GLU A 77 1.83 4.14 -10.73
CA GLU A 77 2.28 2.89 -10.14
C GLU A 77 2.96 3.16 -8.78
N MET A 78 3.74 4.24 -8.73
CA MET A 78 4.44 4.71 -7.52
C MET A 78 3.50 5.30 -6.47
N GLU A 79 2.45 6.04 -6.89
CA GLU A 79 1.46 6.62 -5.96
C GLU A 79 0.57 5.56 -5.28
N LYS A 80 0.37 4.40 -5.93
CA LYS A 80 -0.42 3.27 -5.40
C LYS A 80 0.39 2.31 -4.49
N ALA A 81 1.67 2.61 -4.24
CA ALA A 81 2.58 1.73 -3.51
C ALA A 81 2.39 1.75 -1.99
N SER A 82 1.46 0.93 -1.45
CA SER A 82 1.44 0.63 -0.01
C SER A 82 2.54 -0.35 0.36
N PHE A 83 3.55 0.11 1.10
CA PHE A 83 4.71 -0.68 1.57
C PHE A 83 4.38 -1.73 2.65
N PHE A 84 3.13 -1.81 3.10
CA PHE A 84 2.69 -2.76 4.13
C PHE A 84 1.38 -3.45 3.72
N SER A 85 1.34 -4.76 3.93
CA SER A 85 0.11 -5.56 3.98
C SER A 85 -0.53 -5.43 5.35
N ALA A 86 -1.87 -5.34 5.43
CA ALA A 86 -2.55 -5.55 6.71
C ALA A 86 -2.35 -7.01 7.18
N PRO A 87 -2.05 -7.28 8.47
CA PRO A 87 -1.87 -8.65 8.94
C PRO A 87 -3.19 -9.42 8.84
N LYS A 88 -3.13 -10.64 8.29
CA LYS A 88 -4.33 -11.44 7.98
C LYS A 88 -5.07 -11.79 9.28
N PRO A 89 -6.40 -11.61 9.40
CA PRO A 89 -7.12 -11.89 10.64
C PRO A 89 -7.03 -13.37 11.02
N HIS A 90 -6.59 -13.65 12.25
CA HIS A 90 -6.23 -14.98 12.71
C HIS A 90 -6.50 -15.20 14.20
N THR A 91 -6.45 -16.46 14.64
CA THR A 91 -6.54 -16.88 16.05
C THR A 91 -5.79 -18.21 16.23
N LYS A 92 -4.56 -18.12 16.77
CA LYS A 92 -3.69 -19.27 17.07
C LYS A 92 -4.38 -20.21 18.06
N LYS A 93 -4.51 -21.49 17.72
CA LYS A 93 -5.07 -22.54 18.59
C LYS A 93 -4.00 -22.96 19.60
N PRO A 94 -4.39 -23.37 20.82
CA PRO A 94 -3.43 -23.88 21.80
C PRO A 94 -2.74 -25.15 21.29
N ASP A 95 -1.52 -25.40 21.76
CA ASP A 95 -0.73 -26.60 21.43
C ASP A 95 -1.51 -27.92 21.68
N SER A 96 -2.48 -27.92 22.59
CA SER A 96 -3.38 -29.06 22.87
C SER A 96 -4.46 -29.32 21.80
N ALA A 97 -4.53 -28.53 20.73
CA ALA A 97 -5.39 -28.75 19.56
C ALA A 97 -4.68 -29.51 18.42
N TRP A 98 -3.41 -29.88 18.63
CA TRP A 98 -2.53 -30.51 17.65
C TRP A 98 -2.14 -31.91 18.15
N ASP A 99 -2.10 -32.89 17.26
CA ASP A 99 -1.74 -34.27 17.61
C ASP A 99 -0.24 -34.41 17.91
N PHE A 100 0.58 -33.55 17.30
CA PHE A 100 2.03 -33.51 17.47
C PHE A 100 2.53 -32.07 17.61
N VAL A 101 3.49 -31.86 18.51
CA VAL A 101 4.18 -30.57 18.70
C VAL A 101 5.66 -30.85 18.96
N VAL A 102 6.53 -30.40 18.06
CA VAL A 102 8.00 -30.53 18.18
C VAL A 102 8.63 -29.15 18.31
N LYS A 103 9.33 -28.91 19.41
CA LYS A 103 10.07 -27.67 19.64
C LYS A 103 11.49 -27.84 19.13
N GLY A 104 11.97 -26.88 18.33
CA GLY A 104 13.35 -26.89 17.84
C GLY A 104 14.38 -26.68 18.94
N SER A 105 14.01 -26.09 20.08
CA SER A 105 14.83 -26.07 21.30
C SER A 105 15.10 -27.48 21.86
N ASP A 106 14.12 -28.40 21.82
CA ASP A 106 14.33 -29.80 22.21
C ASP A 106 15.26 -30.51 21.22
N VAL A 107 15.12 -30.25 19.91
CA VAL A 107 15.99 -30.80 18.86
C VAL A 107 17.43 -30.29 18.99
N GLN A 108 17.60 -28.97 19.14
CA GLN A 108 18.91 -28.36 19.29
C GLN A 108 19.60 -28.79 20.60
N SER A 109 18.85 -29.17 21.64
CA SER A 109 19.42 -29.61 22.93
C SER A 109 20.31 -30.84 22.83
N VAL A 110 20.21 -31.63 21.75
CA VAL A 110 20.98 -32.86 21.56
C VAL A 110 22.42 -32.55 21.18
N TRP A 111 23.35 -33.01 22.03
CA TRP A 111 24.79 -32.98 21.79
C TRP A 111 25.30 -34.40 21.52
N VAL A 112 26.15 -34.54 20.51
CA VAL A 112 26.90 -35.76 20.16
C VAL A 112 28.40 -35.53 20.39
N GLU A 113 29.15 -36.62 20.49
CA GLU A 113 30.61 -36.59 20.59
C GLU A 113 31.20 -36.94 19.21
N ASN A 114 32.06 -36.06 18.68
CA ASN A 114 32.60 -36.18 17.34
C ASN A 114 33.78 -37.18 17.29
N ALA A 115 34.32 -37.42 16.08
CA ALA A 115 35.44 -38.36 15.88
C ALA A 115 36.75 -37.98 16.62
N ASN A 116 36.86 -36.76 17.16
CA ASN A 116 37.99 -36.26 17.94
C ASN A 116 37.74 -36.30 19.46
N GLY A 117 36.54 -36.68 19.92
CA GLY A 117 36.12 -36.61 21.33
C GLY A 117 35.55 -35.25 21.77
N GLU A 118 35.21 -34.37 20.84
CA GLU A 118 34.68 -33.03 21.11
C GLU A 118 33.14 -33.04 21.07
N LYS A 119 32.49 -32.21 21.89
CA LYS A 119 31.02 -32.11 21.90
C LYS A 119 30.53 -31.12 20.85
N GLU A 120 29.62 -31.58 20.00
CA GLU A 120 28.95 -30.77 18.97
C GLU A 120 27.44 -31.05 18.94
N ARG A 121 26.66 -30.20 18.27
CA ARG A 121 25.21 -30.42 18.10
C ARG A 121 24.95 -31.60 17.17
N GLU A 122 23.86 -32.33 17.38
CA GLU A 122 23.39 -33.38 16.46
C GLU A 122 23.00 -32.83 15.08
N ILE A 123 22.41 -31.62 15.06
CA ILE A 123 21.91 -30.92 13.87
C ILE A 123 22.41 -29.46 13.93
N ASP A 124 22.81 -28.92 12.78
CA ASP A 124 23.29 -27.54 12.61
C ASP A 124 22.10 -26.55 12.51
N GLY A 125 22.40 -25.25 12.57
CA GLY A 125 21.42 -24.16 12.49
C GLY A 125 21.05 -23.55 13.85
N LYS A 126 19.94 -22.79 13.87
CA LYS A 126 19.35 -22.17 15.06
C LYS A 126 17.85 -22.48 15.07
N LEU A 127 17.45 -23.44 15.88
CA LEU A 127 16.08 -23.97 15.92
C LEU A 127 15.35 -23.57 17.21
N GLU A 128 16.01 -22.88 18.15
CA GLU A 128 15.47 -22.66 19.50
C GLU A 128 14.12 -21.91 19.56
N SER A 129 13.87 -20.97 18.63
CA SER A 129 12.60 -20.21 18.51
C SER A 129 11.50 -20.94 17.72
N TYR A 130 11.85 -21.99 16.99
CA TYR A 130 10.96 -22.65 16.05
C TYR A 130 10.18 -23.80 16.70
N LYS A 131 8.94 -24.01 16.25
CA LYS A 131 8.07 -25.08 16.74
C LYS A 131 7.15 -25.60 15.63
N LEU A 132 7.27 -26.88 15.29
CA LEU A 132 6.33 -27.53 14.38
C LEU A 132 5.09 -27.99 15.15
N ARG A 133 3.92 -27.67 14.63
CA ARG A 133 2.61 -28.19 15.03
C ARG A 133 2.05 -29.03 13.89
N ALA A 134 1.54 -30.23 14.18
CA ALA A 134 0.97 -31.13 13.17
C ALA A 134 -0.29 -31.81 13.69
N LYS A 135 -1.25 -32.04 12.79
CA LYS A 135 -2.53 -32.70 13.03
C LYS A 135 -2.78 -33.75 11.94
N HIS A 136 -3.33 -34.90 12.32
CA HIS A 136 -3.86 -35.88 11.38
C HIS A 136 -5.14 -35.35 10.71
N VAL A 137 -5.16 -35.34 9.38
CA VAL A 137 -6.33 -34.99 8.56
C VAL A 137 -7.05 -36.29 8.20
N ASP A 138 -8.32 -36.44 8.57
CA ASP A 138 -9.12 -37.61 8.21
C ASP A 138 -9.47 -37.59 6.71
N PRO A 139 -8.91 -38.51 5.89
CA PRO A 139 -9.12 -38.50 4.45
C PRO A 139 -10.60 -38.66 4.07
N SER A 140 -11.37 -39.38 4.90
CA SER A 140 -12.78 -39.71 4.64
C SER A 140 -13.73 -38.52 4.79
N LYS A 141 -13.31 -37.45 5.49
CA LYS A 141 -14.12 -36.23 5.66
C LYS A 141 -13.96 -35.25 4.51
N LEU A 142 -12.74 -35.12 3.97
CA LEU A 142 -12.44 -34.15 2.90
C LEU A 142 -12.53 -34.75 1.50
N GLY A 143 -12.25 -36.05 1.33
CA GLY A 143 -12.36 -36.74 0.04
C GLY A 143 -11.31 -36.33 -1.01
N VAL A 144 -10.29 -35.57 -0.62
CA VAL A 144 -9.22 -35.04 -1.50
C VAL A 144 -8.25 -36.15 -1.93
N ASP A 145 -7.98 -37.10 -1.05
CA ASP A 145 -7.37 -38.40 -1.35
C ASP A 145 -7.84 -39.41 -0.27
N THR A 146 -7.45 -40.67 -0.43
CA THR A 146 -7.58 -41.78 0.52
C THR A 146 -6.31 -42.05 1.34
N VAL A 147 -5.14 -41.53 0.90
CA VAL A 147 -3.86 -41.66 1.62
C VAL A 147 -3.84 -40.90 2.95
N LYS A 148 -2.94 -41.30 3.85
CA LYS A 148 -2.66 -40.60 5.11
C LYS A 148 -2.26 -39.14 4.82
N GLN A 149 -2.81 -38.22 5.61
CA GLN A 149 -2.59 -36.78 5.45
C GLN A 149 -2.26 -36.12 6.80
N TYR A 150 -1.37 -35.14 6.75
CA TYR A 150 -1.07 -34.27 7.89
C TYR A 150 -1.16 -32.81 7.45
N SER A 151 -1.69 -31.95 8.32
CA SER A 151 -1.65 -30.50 8.14
C SER A 151 -1.16 -29.82 9.41
N GLY A 152 -0.67 -28.59 9.29
CA GLY A 152 -0.33 -27.78 10.44
C GLY A 152 0.56 -26.61 10.11
N TYR A 153 1.32 -26.16 11.10
CA TYR A 153 2.10 -24.93 11.04
C TYR A 153 3.53 -25.15 11.52
N LEU A 154 4.50 -24.53 10.85
CA LEU A 154 5.73 -24.11 11.53
C LEU A 154 5.47 -22.75 12.19
N ASP A 155 5.70 -22.66 13.49
CA ASP A 155 5.84 -21.40 14.21
C ASP A 155 7.32 -20.97 14.25
N ASP A 156 7.58 -19.67 14.09
CA ASP A 156 8.78 -18.98 14.59
C ASP A 156 8.30 -18.00 15.67
N ASP A 157 8.34 -18.44 16.94
CA ASP A 157 7.75 -17.70 18.06
C ASP A 157 8.56 -16.41 18.39
N ASP A 158 9.79 -16.24 17.87
CA ASP A 158 10.59 -15.00 18.01
C ASP A 158 10.17 -13.89 17.02
N ASN A 159 9.64 -14.26 15.84
CA ASN A 159 9.29 -13.33 14.75
C ASN A 159 7.78 -13.33 14.40
N ASP A 160 6.94 -14.00 15.20
CA ASP A 160 5.49 -14.10 15.01
C ASP A 160 5.09 -14.61 13.61
N LYS A 161 5.78 -15.65 13.12
CA LYS A 161 5.50 -16.28 11.81
C LYS A 161 4.81 -17.62 11.98
N HIS A 162 3.83 -17.90 11.12
CA HIS A 162 3.11 -19.18 11.08
C HIS A 162 2.96 -19.65 9.62
N LEU A 163 3.77 -20.64 9.21
CA LEU A 163 3.75 -21.20 7.85
C LEU A 163 2.93 -22.49 7.80
N PHE A 164 1.79 -22.47 7.11
CA PHE A 164 0.90 -23.61 6.91
C PHE A 164 1.46 -24.60 5.89
N TYR A 165 1.31 -25.89 6.16
CA TYR A 165 1.58 -26.96 5.19
C TYR A 165 0.50 -28.05 5.21
N TRP A 166 0.37 -28.75 4.08
CA TRP A 166 -0.44 -29.96 3.95
C TRP A 166 0.39 -31.05 3.24
N PHE A 167 0.60 -32.16 3.95
CA PHE A 167 1.33 -33.34 3.49
C PHE A 167 0.37 -34.46 3.07
N PHE A 168 0.71 -35.13 1.97
CA PHE A 168 0.08 -36.35 1.47
C PHE A 168 1.11 -37.47 1.38
N GLU A 169 0.81 -38.60 2.01
CA GLU A 169 1.61 -39.82 1.88
C GLU A 169 1.49 -40.41 0.46
N SER A 170 2.52 -41.11 -0.03
CA SER A 170 2.49 -41.71 -1.37
C SER A 170 1.41 -42.80 -1.52
N ARG A 171 0.79 -42.84 -2.70
CA ARG A 171 -0.19 -43.87 -3.11
C ARG A 171 0.43 -45.25 -3.38
N ASN A 172 1.74 -45.34 -3.60
CA ASN A 172 2.44 -46.56 -4.02
C ASN A 172 3.16 -47.28 -2.84
N ASP A 173 4.40 -46.90 -2.51
CA ASP A 173 5.15 -47.45 -1.37
C ASP A 173 5.78 -46.30 -0.56
N PRO A 174 5.01 -45.66 0.34
CA PRO A 174 5.47 -44.51 1.12
C PRO A 174 6.55 -44.83 2.17
N LYS A 175 7.12 -46.04 2.17
CA LYS A 175 8.34 -46.36 2.94
C LYS A 175 9.61 -46.18 2.11
N ASN A 176 9.52 -46.33 0.79
CA ASN A 176 10.68 -46.31 -0.12
C ASN A 176 10.59 -45.20 -1.19
N ASP A 177 9.37 -44.74 -1.53
CA ASP A 177 9.15 -43.61 -2.41
C ASP A 177 9.63 -42.29 -1.76
N PRO A 178 10.12 -41.31 -2.56
CA PRO A 178 10.73 -40.07 -2.07
C PRO A 178 9.72 -39.08 -1.48
N VAL A 179 10.24 -38.02 -0.88
CA VAL A 179 9.47 -36.85 -0.44
C VAL A 179 9.74 -35.66 -1.34
N ILE A 180 8.70 -34.94 -1.74
CA ILE A 180 8.78 -33.71 -2.54
C ILE A 180 8.19 -32.55 -1.71
N LEU A 181 8.93 -31.46 -1.57
CA LEU A 181 8.36 -30.16 -1.20
C LEU A 181 7.93 -29.44 -2.47
N TRP A 182 6.67 -29.03 -2.58
CA TRP A 182 6.14 -28.21 -3.66
C TRP A 182 5.95 -26.75 -3.23
N LEU A 183 6.30 -25.83 -4.13
CA LEU A 183 6.23 -24.37 -3.96
C LEU A 183 5.65 -23.71 -5.22
N ASN A 184 4.45 -23.12 -5.15
CA ASN A 184 4.02 -22.17 -6.19
C ASN A 184 4.74 -20.80 -5.98
N GLY A 185 4.69 -19.95 -7.01
CA GLY A 185 5.41 -18.67 -7.06
C GLY A 185 4.59 -17.43 -6.66
N GLY A 186 4.36 -16.54 -7.63
CA GLY A 186 3.69 -15.25 -7.46
C GLY A 186 4.63 -14.04 -7.66
N PRO A 187 5.45 -13.62 -6.66
CA PRO A 187 5.49 -14.12 -5.29
C PRO A 187 4.17 -13.85 -4.55
N GLY A 188 3.86 -14.68 -3.55
CA GLY A 188 2.67 -14.53 -2.72
C GLY A 188 1.49 -15.44 -3.08
N CYS A 189 1.68 -16.48 -3.89
CA CYS A 189 0.64 -17.46 -4.24
C CYS A 189 0.71 -18.72 -3.37
N SER A 190 -0.46 -19.24 -2.98
CA SER A 190 -0.60 -20.45 -2.16
C SER A 190 -0.18 -21.70 -2.92
N SER A 191 0.53 -22.61 -2.25
CA SER A 191 0.87 -23.93 -2.81
C SER A 191 -0.31 -24.90 -2.83
N LEU A 192 -1.45 -24.53 -2.23
CA LEU A 192 -2.71 -25.25 -2.42
C LEU A 192 -3.29 -25.00 -3.83
N THR A 193 -2.76 -24.02 -4.57
CA THR A 193 -2.99 -23.87 -6.02
C THR A 193 -2.53 -25.13 -6.76
N GLY A 194 -1.25 -25.51 -6.66
CA GLY A 194 -0.73 -26.71 -7.32
C GLY A 194 -1.31 -28.02 -6.78
N LEU A 195 -1.83 -28.01 -5.55
CA LEU A 195 -2.63 -29.12 -5.02
C LEU A 195 -3.92 -29.34 -5.84
N PHE A 196 -4.74 -28.29 -6.01
CA PHE A 196 -6.09 -28.44 -6.59
C PHE A 196 -6.24 -28.06 -8.07
N LEU A 197 -5.23 -27.44 -8.70
CA LEU A 197 -5.24 -27.07 -10.12
C LEU A 197 -4.30 -27.94 -10.98
N GLU A 198 -3.17 -28.40 -10.42
CA GLU A 198 -2.06 -28.92 -11.22
C GLU A 198 -1.76 -30.41 -10.95
N LEU A 199 -1.07 -30.71 -9.84
CA LEU A 199 -0.33 -31.96 -9.62
C LEU A 199 -0.75 -32.69 -8.34
N GLY A 200 -1.57 -32.07 -7.49
CA GLY A 200 -2.12 -32.73 -6.31
C GLY A 200 -3.22 -33.74 -6.63
N PRO A 201 -3.73 -34.42 -5.58
CA PRO A 201 -4.47 -35.68 -5.71
C PRO A 201 -5.89 -35.58 -6.27
N ALA A 202 -6.48 -34.38 -6.27
CA ALA A 202 -7.82 -34.11 -6.79
C ALA A 202 -7.95 -32.63 -7.20
N SER A 203 -8.76 -32.35 -8.23
CA SER A 203 -9.13 -31.00 -8.65
C SER A 203 -10.57 -30.67 -8.28
N ILE A 204 -10.93 -29.37 -8.33
CA ILE A 204 -12.24 -28.85 -7.92
C ILE A 204 -12.98 -28.26 -9.13
N ASP A 205 -14.27 -28.59 -9.28
CA ASP A 205 -15.14 -27.97 -10.30
C ASP A 205 -15.97 -26.79 -9.77
N LYS A 206 -16.65 -26.09 -10.70
CA LYS A 206 -17.55 -24.96 -10.44
C LYS A 206 -18.76 -25.25 -9.52
N ASN A 207 -19.00 -26.51 -9.16
CA ASN A 207 -20.02 -26.93 -8.19
C ASN A 207 -19.39 -27.24 -6.82
N LEU A 208 -18.11 -26.90 -6.65
CA LEU A 208 -17.25 -27.19 -5.50
C LEU A 208 -17.13 -28.69 -5.20
N LYS A 209 -17.20 -29.52 -6.26
CA LYS A 209 -17.06 -30.98 -6.20
C LYS A 209 -15.62 -31.36 -6.57
N LEU A 210 -15.05 -32.28 -5.79
CA LEU A 210 -13.75 -32.90 -6.06
C LEU A 210 -13.84 -33.96 -7.17
N HIS A 211 -12.79 -34.03 -7.99
CA HIS A 211 -12.54 -35.08 -8.98
C HIS A 211 -11.11 -35.57 -8.82
N SER A 212 -10.89 -36.89 -8.71
CA SER A 212 -9.56 -37.45 -8.46
C SER A 212 -8.63 -37.26 -9.67
N ASN A 213 -7.40 -36.81 -9.41
CA ASN A 213 -6.34 -36.71 -10.41
C ASN A 213 -5.60 -38.05 -10.49
N PRO A 214 -5.69 -38.81 -11.62
CA PRO A 214 -4.98 -40.07 -11.78
C PRO A 214 -3.46 -39.87 -11.98
N TYR A 215 -3.03 -38.69 -12.42
CA TYR A 215 -1.63 -38.34 -12.72
C TYR A 215 -0.98 -37.50 -11.62
N SER A 216 -1.57 -37.45 -10.42
CA SER A 216 -1.00 -36.70 -9.30
C SER A 216 0.43 -37.15 -8.97
N TRP A 217 1.30 -36.21 -8.63
CA TRP A 217 2.67 -36.50 -8.22
C TRP A 217 2.74 -37.37 -6.95
N ASN A 218 1.69 -37.43 -6.12
CA ASN A 218 1.64 -38.36 -4.99
C ASN A 218 1.43 -39.83 -5.41
N ALA A 219 1.29 -40.13 -6.69
CA ALA A 219 1.27 -41.50 -7.22
C ALA A 219 2.54 -42.30 -6.87
N ASN A 220 3.72 -41.65 -6.88
CA ASN A 220 5.02 -42.29 -6.67
C ASN A 220 5.99 -41.46 -5.80
N ALA A 221 5.48 -40.46 -5.08
CA ALA A 221 6.18 -39.71 -4.04
C ALA A 221 5.20 -39.38 -2.89
N SER A 222 5.71 -38.99 -1.73
CA SER A 222 4.93 -38.25 -0.74
C SER A 222 5.15 -36.75 -0.95
N VAL A 223 4.13 -35.91 -0.82
CA VAL A 223 4.22 -34.48 -1.22
C VAL A 223 3.82 -33.56 -0.06
N ILE A 224 4.65 -32.55 0.21
CA ILE A 224 4.39 -31.43 1.11
C ILE A 224 4.03 -30.21 0.25
N PHE A 225 2.81 -29.70 0.37
CA PHE A 225 2.43 -28.38 -0.16
C PHE A 225 2.62 -27.34 0.96
N LEU A 226 3.43 -26.29 0.71
CA LEU A 226 3.79 -25.28 1.71
C LEU A 226 3.34 -23.88 1.29
N ASP A 227 2.45 -23.25 2.06
CA ASP A 227 2.09 -21.85 1.88
C ASP A 227 3.22 -20.96 2.43
N GLN A 228 3.94 -20.30 1.54
CA GLN A 228 5.00 -19.36 1.90
C GLN A 228 5.08 -18.22 0.88
N PRO A 229 5.51 -16.99 1.25
CA PRO A 229 5.84 -16.53 2.61
C PRO A 229 4.63 -16.43 3.57
N VAL A 230 4.82 -15.83 4.76
CA VAL A 230 3.69 -15.56 5.67
C VAL A 230 2.63 -14.65 5.03
N ASN A 231 1.39 -14.75 5.52
CA ASN A 231 0.19 -14.08 4.96
C ASN A 231 -0.22 -14.53 3.54
N VAL A 232 0.35 -15.64 3.05
CA VAL A 232 -0.08 -16.35 1.82
C VAL A 232 -1.00 -17.52 2.18
N GLY A 233 -2.10 -17.73 1.46
CA GLY A 233 -3.01 -18.87 1.67
C GLY A 233 -3.52 -18.94 3.11
N TYR A 234 -3.17 -20.01 3.84
CA TYR A 234 -3.45 -20.19 5.26
C TYR A 234 -2.32 -19.79 6.22
N SER A 235 -1.13 -19.43 5.70
CA SER A 235 -0.01 -18.89 6.47
C SER A 235 -0.28 -17.46 6.92
N TYR A 236 0.26 -17.06 8.08
CA TYR A 236 -0.01 -15.74 8.65
C TYR A 236 1.12 -15.21 9.56
N SER A 237 1.09 -13.90 9.81
CA SER A 237 1.95 -13.20 10.78
C SER A 237 1.30 -11.87 11.19
N GLY A 238 1.58 -11.37 12.39
CA GLY A 238 1.32 -9.99 12.78
C GLY A 238 2.22 -8.95 12.10
N GLY A 239 3.30 -9.39 11.43
CA GLY A 239 4.22 -8.57 10.64
C GLY A 239 4.22 -8.88 9.13
N SER A 240 5.11 -8.22 8.40
CA SER A 240 5.37 -8.43 6.97
C SER A 240 6.72 -9.13 6.74
N VAL A 241 6.79 -10.04 5.77
CA VAL A 241 8.05 -10.58 5.22
C VAL A 241 8.42 -9.82 3.95
N SER A 242 9.72 -9.57 3.76
CA SER A 242 10.25 -8.61 2.79
C SER A 242 11.24 -9.16 1.76
N ASN A 243 11.75 -10.39 1.86
CA ASN A 243 12.66 -10.95 0.85
C ASN A 243 12.75 -12.49 0.90
N THR A 244 13.26 -13.08 -0.18
CA THR A 244 13.44 -14.52 -0.36
C THR A 244 14.48 -15.12 0.63
N ILE A 245 15.53 -14.37 1.00
CA ILE A 245 16.59 -14.85 1.91
C ILE A 245 16.04 -15.13 3.32
N ALA A 246 15.08 -14.34 3.80
CA ALA A 246 14.43 -14.58 5.09
C ALA A 246 13.66 -15.90 5.14
N ALA A 247 12.98 -16.28 4.05
CA ALA A 247 12.13 -17.47 3.98
C ALA A 247 12.93 -18.79 3.99
N GLY A 248 14.16 -18.81 3.46
CA GLY A 248 14.97 -20.04 3.39
C GLY A 248 15.28 -20.68 4.75
N LYS A 249 15.44 -19.86 5.79
CA LYS A 249 15.67 -20.33 7.17
C LYS A 249 14.42 -20.98 7.77
N ASP A 250 13.26 -20.39 7.50
CA ASP A 250 11.98 -20.94 7.93
C ASP A 250 11.70 -22.28 7.24
N VAL A 251 12.04 -22.42 5.95
CA VAL A 251 11.96 -23.70 5.22
C VAL A 251 12.93 -24.75 5.75
N TYR A 252 14.18 -24.38 6.07
CA TYR A 252 15.12 -25.30 6.73
C TYR A 252 14.59 -25.78 8.09
N ALA A 253 14.04 -24.87 8.91
CA ALA A 253 13.42 -25.22 10.19
C ALA A 253 12.20 -26.14 10.01
N LEU A 254 11.31 -25.84 9.06
CA LEU A 254 10.11 -26.65 8.78
C LEU A 254 10.50 -28.10 8.47
N LEU A 255 11.40 -28.29 7.50
CA LEU A 255 11.84 -29.61 7.07
C LEU A 255 12.59 -30.34 8.19
N THR A 256 13.47 -29.64 8.92
CA THR A 256 14.24 -30.23 10.02
C THR A 256 13.34 -30.76 11.15
N LEU A 257 12.31 -29.99 11.54
CA LEU A 257 11.37 -30.41 12.57
C LEU A 257 10.38 -31.46 12.05
N PHE A 258 9.92 -31.34 10.79
CA PHE A 258 9.06 -32.34 10.14
C PHE A 258 9.73 -33.71 10.09
N PHE A 259 10.99 -33.79 9.64
CA PHE A 259 11.77 -35.02 9.62
C PHE A 259 12.25 -35.48 11.00
N LYS A 260 12.08 -34.68 12.07
CA LYS A 260 12.24 -35.14 13.45
C LYS A 260 10.95 -35.76 14.00
N GLN A 261 9.78 -35.23 13.60
CA GLN A 261 8.47 -35.77 13.97
C GLN A 261 8.11 -37.05 13.17
N PHE A 262 8.49 -37.10 11.89
CA PHE A 262 8.20 -38.21 10.98
C PHE A 262 9.51 -38.83 10.45
N PRO A 263 10.31 -39.49 11.32
CA PRO A 263 11.62 -40.02 10.98
C PRO A 263 11.59 -41.20 9.99
N GLU A 264 10.42 -41.76 9.69
CA GLU A 264 10.21 -42.68 8.58
C GLU A 264 10.55 -42.03 7.22
N TYR A 265 10.18 -40.76 7.03
CA TYR A 265 10.40 -40.03 5.78
C TYR A 265 11.80 -39.41 5.70
N ALA A 266 12.45 -39.15 6.85
CA ALA A 266 13.77 -38.49 6.94
C ALA A 266 14.93 -39.20 6.20
N LYS A 267 14.76 -40.50 5.91
CA LYS A 267 15.74 -41.33 5.21
C LYS A 267 15.46 -41.49 3.72
N GLN A 268 14.28 -41.09 3.27
CA GLN A 268 13.88 -41.15 1.87
C GLN A 268 14.61 -40.07 1.09
N ASP A 269 14.70 -40.23 -0.22
CA ASP A 269 15.27 -39.21 -1.08
C ASP A 269 14.34 -37.99 -1.10
N PHE A 270 14.88 -36.81 -0.80
CA PHE A 270 14.10 -35.58 -0.70
C PHE A 270 14.39 -34.66 -1.89
N HIS A 271 13.35 -34.06 -2.45
CA HIS A 271 13.45 -33.12 -3.57
C HIS A 271 12.68 -31.84 -3.25
N ILE A 272 13.16 -30.70 -3.77
CA ILE A 272 12.38 -29.46 -3.78
C ILE A 272 11.95 -29.18 -5.21
N ALA A 273 10.66 -28.97 -5.41
CA ALA A 273 10.05 -28.66 -6.68
C ALA A 273 9.17 -27.41 -6.57
N GLY A 274 8.95 -26.74 -7.67
CA GLY A 274 8.10 -25.57 -7.73
C GLY A 274 8.19 -24.85 -9.05
N GLU A 275 7.41 -23.80 -9.20
CA GLU A 275 7.26 -23.09 -10.46
C GLU A 275 7.34 -21.56 -10.36
N SER A 276 7.44 -20.88 -11.51
CA SER A 276 7.29 -19.43 -11.60
C SER A 276 8.35 -18.70 -10.76
N TYR A 277 7.93 -17.82 -9.86
CA TYR A 277 8.82 -17.16 -8.89
C TYR A 277 9.54 -18.13 -7.93
N ALA A 278 9.17 -19.41 -7.86
CA ALA A 278 9.98 -20.42 -7.17
C ALA A 278 11.37 -20.62 -7.83
N GLY A 279 11.60 -20.13 -9.05
CA GLY A 279 12.95 -19.98 -9.61
C GLY A 279 13.88 -19.06 -8.79
N HIS A 280 13.33 -18.12 -8.01
CA HIS A 280 14.08 -17.37 -6.99
C HIS A 280 14.20 -18.17 -5.68
N TYR A 281 13.08 -18.72 -5.20
CA TYR A 281 13.01 -19.43 -3.91
C TYR A 281 13.94 -20.66 -3.86
N ILE A 282 13.89 -21.52 -4.89
CA ILE A 282 14.48 -22.86 -4.85
C ILE A 282 16.02 -22.81 -4.79
N PRO A 283 16.74 -21.99 -5.56
CA PRO A 283 18.19 -21.83 -5.39
C PRO A 283 18.56 -21.38 -3.98
N VAL A 284 17.86 -20.39 -3.41
CA VAL A 284 18.14 -19.85 -2.08
C VAL A 284 17.90 -20.88 -0.97
N PHE A 285 16.73 -21.54 -0.97
CA PHE A 285 16.36 -22.53 0.04
C PHE A 285 17.29 -23.74 -0.01
N THR A 286 17.69 -24.14 -1.22
CA THR A 286 18.64 -25.23 -1.46
C THR A 286 20.04 -24.88 -0.96
N SER A 287 20.52 -23.67 -1.21
CA SER A 287 21.82 -23.22 -0.68
C SER A 287 21.84 -23.19 0.85
N GLU A 288 20.78 -22.73 1.51
CA GLU A 288 20.65 -22.78 2.98
C GLU A 288 20.70 -24.24 3.49
N ILE A 289 19.88 -25.14 2.93
CA ILE A 289 19.87 -26.57 3.33
C ILE A 289 21.21 -27.25 3.07
N LEU A 290 21.89 -26.93 1.97
CA LEU A 290 23.20 -27.52 1.63
C LEU A 290 24.35 -26.95 2.48
N ALA A 291 24.20 -25.75 3.05
CA ALA A 291 25.20 -25.16 3.96
C ALA A 291 25.31 -25.94 5.28
N HIS A 292 24.17 -26.30 5.89
CA HIS A 292 24.11 -27.14 7.10
C HIS A 292 24.63 -28.54 6.81
N LYS A 293 25.77 -28.93 7.41
CA LYS A 293 26.44 -30.21 7.10
C LYS A 293 25.91 -31.35 7.97
N LYS A 294 25.45 -31.05 9.18
CA LYS A 294 24.64 -31.95 10.01
C LYS A 294 23.17 -31.58 9.87
N ARG A 295 22.43 -32.36 9.10
CA ARG A 295 20.99 -32.20 8.86
C ARG A 295 20.33 -33.56 8.73
N ASN A 296 19.07 -33.66 9.12
CA ASN A 296 18.20 -34.83 8.88
C ASN A 296 17.45 -34.73 7.52
N ILE A 297 17.91 -33.87 6.61
CA ILE A 297 17.33 -33.65 5.28
C ILE A 297 18.20 -34.30 4.21
N ASN A 298 17.77 -35.45 3.68
CA ASN A 298 18.42 -36.20 2.59
C ASN A 298 18.11 -35.60 1.20
N LEU A 299 18.38 -34.30 1.03
CA LEU A 299 18.16 -33.57 -0.22
C LEU A 299 19.00 -34.16 -1.37
N LYS A 300 18.33 -34.56 -2.46
CA LYS A 300 18.92 -35.21 -3.63
C LYS A 300 18.92 -34.40 -4.91
N SER A 301 17.94 -33.53 -5.12
CA SER A 301 17.85 -32.70 -6.32
C SER A 301 16.87 -31.55 -6.15
N VAL A 302 16.84 -30.66 -7.15
CA VAL A 302 15.78 -29.66 -7.31
C VAL A 302 15.16 -29.69 -8.71
N LEU A 303 13.90 -29.26 -8.80
CA LEU A 303 13.13 -29.15 -10.03
C LEU A 303 12.51 -27.75 -10.10
N ILE A 304 12.71 -27.01 -11.18
CA ILE A 304 12.16 -25.65 -11.38
C ILE A 304 11.37 -25.64 -12.68
N GLY A 305 10.05 -25.50 -12.58
CA GLY A 305 9.13 -25.38 -13.72
C GLY A 305 8.90 -23.92 -14.11
N ASN A 306 8.97 -23.59 -15.39
CA ASN A 306 8.58 -22.28 -15.93
C ASN A 306 9.08 -21.12 -15.05
N GLY A 307 10.36 -21.16 -14.67
CA GLY A 307 10.89 -20.35 -13.58
C GLY A 307 11.40 -18.99 -14.04
N LEU A 308 11.34 -17.98 -13.16
CA LEU A 308 12.19 -16.80 -13.25
C LEU A 308 13.41 -17.00 -12.34
N THR A 309 14.62 -17.01 -12.93
CA THR A 309 15.88 -17.37 -12.23
C THR A 309 17.05 -16.44 -12.62
N ASP A 310 17.12 -16.06 -13.89
CA ASP A 310 18.09 -15.10 -14.44
C ASP A 310 17.35 -14.07 -15.30
N GLY A 311 16.86 -12.99 -14.68
CA GLY A 311 16.18 -11.91 -15.37
C GLY A 311 17.02 -11.27 -16.48
N LEU A 312 18.35 -11.19 -16.35
CA LEU A 312 19.20 -10.52 -17.35
C LEU A 312 19.18 -11.25 -18.69
N THR A 313 19.30 -12.58 -18.66
CA THR A 313 19.18 -13.41 -19.87
C THR A 313 17.72 -13.59 -20.28
N GLN A 314 16.80 -13.86 -19.35
CA GLN A 314 15.42 -14.23 -19.69
C GLN A 314 14.61 -13.10 -20.35
N TYR A 315 14.83 -11.82 -19.99
CA TYR A 315 14.03 -10.71 -20.50
C TYR A 315 14.24 -10.43 -22.00
N GLU A 316 15.36 -10.85 -22.59
CA GLU A 316 15.57 -10.81 -24.05
C GLU A 316 14.53 -11.65 -24.81
N TYR A 317 14.00 -12.71 -24.19
CA TYR A 317 13.19 -13.72 -24.85
C TYR A 317 11.69 -13.43 -24.86
N TYR A 318 11.21 -12.41 -24.14
CA TYR A 318 9.81 -11.95 -24.26
C TYR A 318 9.46 -11.54 -25.70
N LYS A 319 10.35 -10.79 -26.38
CA LYS A 319 10.13 -10.37 -27.77
C LYS A 319 10.04 -11.57 -28.73
N PRO A 320 11.04 -12.47 -28.86
CA PRO A 320 10.91 -13.62 -29.77
C PRO A 320 9.77 -14.57 -29.40
N MET A 321 9.39 -14.71 -28.12
CA MET A 321 8.21 -15.48 -27.74
C MET A 321 6.93 -14.86 -28.32
N ALA A 322 6.64 -13.60 -28.00
CA ALA A 322 5.42 -12.90 -28.44
C ALA A 322 5.38 -12.59 -29.94
N CYS A 323 6.55 -12.45 -30.59
CA CYS A 323 6.71 -12.10 -32.00
C CYS A 323 6.97 -13.33 -32.90
N GLY A 324 6.37 -14.47 -32.58
CA GLY A 324 6.24 -15.61 -33.50
C GLY A 324 7.48 -16.49 -33.67
N LYS A 325 8.44 -16.46 -32.74
CA LYS A 325 9.64 -17.31 -32.75
C LYS A 325 9.66 -18.35 -31.63
N GLY A 326 8.71 -18.31 -30.70
CA GLY A 326 8.53 -19.29 -29.62
C GLY A 326 7.97 -20.65 -30.03
N GLY A 327 7.54 -20.82 -31.29
CA GLY A 327 6.85 -22.02 -31.79
C GLY A 327 5.37 -21.79 -32.08
N TYR A 328 4.78 -20.76 -31.45
CA TYR A 328 3.43 -20.26 -31.71
C TYR A 328 3.44 -19.04 -32.64
N PRO A 329 2.31 -18.66 -33.26
CA PRO A 329 2.19 -17.43 -34.06
C PRO A 329 2.49 -16.16 -33.25
N ALA A 330 2.80 -15.06 -33.95
CA ALA A 330 2.94 -13.76 -33.30
C ALA A 330 1.59 -13.25 -32.78
N VAL A 331 1.57 -12.75 -31.54
CA VAL A 331 0.41 -12.10 -30.90
C VAL A 331 0.55 -10.57 -30.84
N LEU A 332 1.76 -10.05 -31.05
CA LEU A 332 2.07 -8.62 -31.17
C LEU A 332 2.27 -8.22 -32.64
N ASP A 333 2.03 -6.94 -32.96
CA ASP A 333 2.35 -6.38 -34.27
C ASP A 333 3.84 -6.01 -34.41
N GLU A 334 4.29 -5.78 -35.65
CA GLU A 334 5.69 -5.46 -35.97
C GLU A 334 6.18 -4.17 -35.28
N GLY A 335 5.30 -3.22 -35.00
CA GLY A 335 5.59 -1.98 -34.28
C GLY A 335 5.82 -2.20 -32.79
N GLU A 336 4.98 -2.98 -32.12
CA GLU A 336 5.19 -3.36 -30.71
C GLU A 336 6.43 -4.27 -30.57
N CYS A 337 6.63 -5.22 -31.48
CA CYS A 337 7.85 -6.04 -31.54
C CYS A 337 9.13 -5.19 -31.69
N GLN A 338 9.09 -4.13 -32.51
CA GLN A 338 10.21 -3.19 -32.66
C GLN A 338 10.36 -2.25 -31.45
N ALA A 339 9.28 -1.92 -30.75
CA ALA A 339 9.34 -1.15 -29.52
C ALA A 339 10.05 -1.92 -28.38
N MET A 340 9.73 -3.21 -28.23
CA MET A 340 10.43 -4.10 -27.29
C MET A 340 11.93 -4.22 -27.61
N GLU A 341 12.28 -4.38 -28.89
CA GLU A 341 13.68 -4.40 -29.35
C GLU A 341 14.44 -3.11 -28.97
N ASN A 342 13.79 -1.95 -29.09
CA ASN A 342 14.40 -0.67 -28.77
C ASN A 342 14.57 -0.45 -27.25
N ALA A 343 13.71 -1.05 -26.42
CA ALA A 343 13.74 -0.91 -24.97
C ALA A 343 14.67 -1.92 -24.28
N LEU A 344 14.87 -3.10 -24.86
CA LEU A 344 15.66 -4.20 -24.28
C LEU A 344 17.06 -3.77 -23.79
N PRO A 345 17.88 -2.98 -24.52
CA PRO A 345 19.20 -2.58 -24.05
C PRO A 345 19.15 -1.69 -22.79
N ARG A 346 18.10 -0.88 -22.61
CA ARG A 346 17.92 -0.08 -21.38
C ARG A 346 17.48 -0.97 -20.22
N CYS A 347 16.58 -1.92 -20.48
CA CYS A 347 16.18 -2.94 -19.50
C CYS A 347 17.37 -3.78 -19.01
N GLN A 348 18.12 -4.43 -19.92
CA GLN A 348 19.31 -5.20 -19.56
C GLN A 348 20.36 -4.37 -18.82
N SER A 349 20.55 -3.09 -19.19
CA SER A 349 21.42 -2.16 -18.46
C SER A 349 20.95 -1.87 -17.02
N MET A 350 19.64 -1.82 -16.76
CA MET A 350 19.10 -1.65 -15.40
C MET A 350 19.19 -2.94 -14.59
N ILE A 351 18.92 -4.11 -15.20
CA ILE A 351 19.09 -5.41 -14.54
C ILE A 351 20.56 -5.63 -14.17
N GLN A 352 21.52 -5.31 -15.06
CA GLN A 352 22.95 -5.36 -14.74
C GLN A 352 23.31 -4.45 -13.56
N ALA A 353 22.77 -3.22 -13.52
CA ALA A 353 23.00 -2.30 -12.40
C ALA A 353 22.39 -2.79 -11.07
N CYS A 354 21.38 -3.65 -11.11
CA CYS A 354 20.89 -4.41 -9.96
C CYS A 354 21.82 -5.59 -9.63
N TYR A 355 22.24 -6.38 -10.62
CA TYR A 355 23.16 -7.51 -10.46
C TYR A 355 24.54 -7.09 -9.91
N ASP A 356 24.98 -5.85 -10.14
CA ASP A 356 26.27 -5.33 -9.69
C ASP A 356 26.21 -4.68 -8.29
N SER A 357 25.02 -4.28 -7.81
CA SER A 357 24.82 -3.59 -6.52
C SER A 357 24.03 -4.40 -5.50
N GLU A 358 23.24 -5.38 -5.96
CA GLU A 358 22.21 -6.15 -5.24
C GLU A 358 21.25 -5.27 -4.40
N SER A 359 21.16 -3.98 -4.75
CA SER A 359 20.48 -2.93 -3.97
C SER A 359 19.06 -2.66 -4.47
N VAL A 360 18.11 -2.55 -3.53
CA VAL A 360 16.71 -2.12 -3.75
C VAL A 360 16.63 -0.93 -4.73
N TRP A 361 17.54 0.03 -4.58
CA TRP A 361 17.60 1.27 -5.35
C TRP A 361 17.97 1.10 -6.84
N SER A 362 18.62 0.00 -7.22
CA SER A 362 18.82 -0.39 -8.62
C SER A 362 17.76 -1.39 -9.07
N CYS A 363 17.34 -2.30 -8.19
CA CYS A 363 16.51 -3.45 -8.51
C CYS A 363 15.01 -3.13 -8.66
N VAL A 364 14.46 -2.22 -7.86
CA VAL A 364 13.04 -1.80 -8.00
C VAL A 364 12.82 -1.04 -9.32
N PRO A 365 13.64 -0.04 -9.70
CA PRO A 365 13.49 0.62 -10.99
C PRO A 365 13.66 -0.32 -12.19
N ALA A 366 14.63 -1.25 -12.12
CA ALA A 366 14.83 -2.28 -13.13
C ALA A 366 13.57 -3.14 -13.31
N SER A 367 12.96 -3.57 -12.19
CA SER A 367 11.72 -4.35 -12.19
C SER A 367 10.59 -3.60 -12.90
N ILE A 368 10.33 -2.34 -12.53
CA ILE A 368 9.22 -1.55 -13.08
C ILE A 368 9.45 -1.27 -14.57
N TYR A 369 10.64 -0.79 -14.97
CA TYR A 369 10.95 -0.46 -16.36
C TYR A 369 10.85 -1.69 -17.27
N CYS A 370 11.52 -2.79 -16.88
CA CYS A 370 11.54 -4.01 -17.68
C CYS A 370 10.17 -4.67 -17.78
N ASN A 371 9.37 -4.68 -16.71
CA ASN A 371 8.02 -5.26 -16.75
C ASN A 371 7.12 -4.44 -17.68
N ASN A 372 7.12 -3.11 -17.57
CA ASN A 372 6.29 -2.28 -18.44
C ASN A 372 6.71 -2.39 -19.93
N ALA A 373 8.02 -2.39 -20.20
CA ALA A 373 8.55 -2.42 -21.56
C ALA A 373 8.46 -3.80 -22.26
N MET A 374 8.70 -4.89 -21.53
CA MET A 374 8.86 -6.24 -22.10
C MET A 374 7.65 -7.15 -21.86
N ILE A 375 6.84 -6.92 -20.83
CA ILE A 375 5.66 -7.73 -20.48
C ILE A 375 4.37 -6.95 -20.78
N GLY A 376 4.39 -5.64 -20.53
CA GLY A 376 3.26 -4.72 -20.77
C GLY A 376 2.64 -4.75 -22.18
N PRO A 377 3.40 -4.87 -23.29
CA PRO A 377 2.81 -4.99 -24.63
C PRO A 377 1.92 -6.22 -24.77
N TYR A 378 2.40 -7.38 -24.34
CA TYR A 378 1.64 -8.62 -24.35
C TYR A 378 0.36 -8.50 -23.50
N GLN A 379 0.46 -7.96 -22.29
CA GLN A 379 -0.69 -7.79 -21.38
C GLN A 379 -1.80 -6.93 -21.98
N ARG A 380 -1.48 -5.90 -22.79
CA ARG A 380 -2.48 -5.05 -23.46
C ARG A 380 -3.30 -5.77 -24.54
N THR A 381 -2.87 -6.94 -25.02
CA THR A 381 -3.61 -7.72 -26.02
C THR A 381 -4.79 -8.51 -25.45
N GLY A 382 -4.88 -8.66 -24.11
CA GLY A 382 -5.82 -9.58 -23.46
C GLY A 382 -5.44 -11.07 -23.55
N GLN A 383 -4.34 -11.42 -24.22
CA GLN A 383 -3.83 -12.79 -24.27
C GLN A 383 -3.43 -13.26 -22.86
N ASN A 384 -3.64 -14.54 -22.55
CA ASN A 384 -3.25 -15.10 -21.26
C ASN A 384 -1.71 -15.11 -21.15
N VAL A 385 -1.15 -14.48 -20.11
CA VAL A 385 0.31 -14.43 -19.88
C VAL A 385 0.91 -15.79 -19.56
N TYR A 386 0.09 -16.73 -19.10
CA TYR A 386 0.46 -18.11 -18.76
C TYR A 386 0.29 -19.08 -19.93
N ASP A 387 -0.39 -18.69 -21.01
CA ASP A 387 -0.63 -19.53 -22.18
C ASP A 387 -0.91 -18.69 -23.45
N ILE A 388 0.07 -18.64 -24.36
CA ILE A 388 -0.03 -17.94 -25.65
C ILE A 388 -1.08 -18.52 -26.60
N ARG A 389 -1.66 -19.69 -26.31
CA ARG A 389 -2.74 -20.29 -27.12
C ARG A 389 -4.12 -19.65 -26.83
N GLY A 390 -4.30 -19.02 -25.66
CA GLY A 390 -5.61 -18.57 -25.17
C GLY A 390 -5.66 -17.10 -24.75
N GLN A 391 -6.87 -16.52 -24.77
CA GLN A 391 -7.15 -15.23 -24.14
C GLN A 391 -7.35 -15.41 -22.63
N CYS A 392 -7.18 -14.34 -21.85
CA CYS A 392 -7.37 -14.36 -20.41
C CYS A 392 -8.87 -14.48 -20.07
N GLU A 393 -9.33 -15.65 -19.61
CA GLU A 393 -10.76 -15.90 -19.37
C GLU A 393 -11.30 -15.18 -18.13
N ASP A 394 -10.48 -15.04 -17.08
CA ASP A 394 -10.88 -14.45 -15.80
C ASP A 394 -9.74 -13.67 -15.14
N SER A 395 -9.69 -12.36 -15.38
CA SER A 395 -8.66 -11.47 -14.87
C SER A 395 -8.64 -11.31 -13.34
N ASN A 396 -9.70 -11.74 -12.63
CA ASN A 396 -9.72 -11.74 -11.16
C ASN A 396 -9.00 -12.97 -10.58
N ASN A 397 -8.91 -14.05 -11.37
CA ASN A 397 -8.43 -15.37 -10.96
C ASN A 397 -7.20 -15.80 -11.79
N LEU A 398 -6.27 -14.87 -12.05
CA LEU A 398 -5.05 -15.12 -12.84
C LEU A 398 -5.31 -15.81 -14.20
N CYS A 399 -6.37 -15.40 -14.89
CA CYS A 399 -6.87 -15.99 -16.14
C CYS A 399 -7.50 -17.40 -16.03
N TYR A 400 -7.60 -18.00 -14.84
CA TYR A 400 -8.14 -19.34 -14.60
C TYR A 400 -9.21 -19.34 -13.49
N SER A 401 -10.50 -19.32 -13.85
CA SER A 401 -11.62 -19.31 -12.86
C SER A 401 -11.62 -20.46 -11.83
N ALA A 402 -10.86 -21.53 -12.10
CA ALA A 402 -10.62 -22.60 -11.13
C ALA A 402 -10.02 -22.11 -9.79
N LEU A 403 -9.19 -21.05 -9.80
CA LEU A 403 -8.66 -20.46 -8.55
C LEU A 403 -9.76 -19.89 -7.64
N GLY A 404 -10.88 -19.44 -8.22
CA GLY A 404 -12.08 -19.04 -7.50
C GLY A 404 -12.75 -20.23 -6.82
N TRP A 405 -12.96 -21.34 -7.54
CA TRP A 405 -13.59 -22.55 -6.99
C TRP A 405 -12.71 -23.23 -5.91
N ILE A 406 -11.39 -23.16 -6.07
CA ILE A 406 -10.41 -23.57 -5.06
C ILE A 406 -10.57 -22.70 -3.80
N SER A 407 -10.68 -21.38 -3.97
CA SER A 407 -10.89 -20.44 -2.86
C SER A 407 -12.23 -20.68 -2.15
N ASP A 408 -13.32 -20.85 -2.89
CA ASP A 408 -14.65 -21.16 -2.34
C ASP A 408 -14.65 -22.50 -1.56
N PHE A 409 -13.93 -23.51 -2.04
CA PHE A 409 -13.79 -24.79 -1.34
C PHE A 409 -12.97 -24.66 -0.05
N LEU A 410 -11.85 -23.94 -0.08
CA LEU A 410 -10.96 -23.75 1.07
C LEU A 410 -11.50 -22.75 2.11
N ASN A 411 -12.52 -21.97 1.75
CA ASN A 411 -13.30 -21.16 2.69
C ASN A 411 -14.47 -21.92 3.35
N LYS A 412 -14.71 -23.20 3.03
CA LYS A 412 -15.72 -24.01 3.74
C LYS A 412 -15.28 -24.30 5.18
N ALA A 413 -16.18 -24.08 6.14
CA ALA A 413 -15.90 -24.18 7.57
C ALA A 413 -15.59 -25.61 8.06
N ASP A 414 -16.03 -26.66 7.36
CA ASP A 414 -15.66 -28.05 7.63
C ASP A 414 -14.24 -28.37 7.14
N VAL A 415 -13.87 -27.90 5.94
CA VAL A 415 -12.51 -27.97 5.39
C VAL A 415 -11.51 -27.27 6.32
N GLN A 416 -11.74 -26.00 6.65
CA GLN A 416 -10.88 -25.24 7.56
C GLN A 416 -10.73 -25.90 8.93
N LYS A 417 -11.83 -26.44 9.48
CA LYS A 417 -11.84 -27.14 10.79
C LYS A 417 -11.04 -28.44 10.76
N GLU A 418 -11.13 -29.21 9.68
CA GLU A 418 -10.40 -30.47 9.58
C GLU A 418 -8.91 -30.25 9.29
N LEU A 419 -8.55 -29.23 8.52
CA LEU A 419 -7.16 -28.82 8.31
C LEU A 419 -6.52 -28.10 9.51
N GLY A 420 -7.33 -27.67 10.49
CA GLY A 420 -6.82 -26.96 11.67
C GLY A 420 -6.43 -25.50 11.40
N VAL A 421 -7.02 -24.87 10.39
CA VAL A 421 -6.72 -23.50 9.92
C VAL A 421 -6.91 -22.45 11.01
N GLU A 422 -6.01 -21.47 11.06
CA GLU A 422 -5.97 -20.43 12.10
C GLU A 422 -6.31 -19.02 11.58
N VAL A 423 -6.44 -18.83 10.27
CA VAL A 423 -6.91 -17.58 9.62
C VAL A 423 -8.42 -17.59 9.35
N SER A 424 -9.03 -16.42 9.17
CA SER A 424 -10.47 -16.28 8.90
C SER A 424 -10.89 -16.59 7.45
N SER A 425 -9.97 -16.49 6.49
CA SER A 425 -10.21 -16.70 5.06
C SER A 425 -9.03 -17.39 4.37
N TYR A 426 -9.29 -17.97 3.20
CA TYR A 426 -8.28 -18.39 2.23
C TYR A 426 -8.39 -17.54 0.97
N ASP A 427 -7.25 -17.23 0.36
CA ASP A 427 -7.12 -16.47 -0.89
C ASP A 427 -5.96 -17.10 -1.69
N SER A 428 -6.18 -17.48 -2.95
CA SER A 428 -5.15 -18.22 -3.73
C SER A 428 -3.85 -17.45 -3.96
N CYS A 429 -3.90 -16.12 -4.07
CA CYS A 429 -2.71 -15.26 -4.11
C CYS A 429 -2.94 -13.96 -3.34
N ASN A 430 -1.91 -13.50 -2.62
CA ASN A 430 -1.90 -12.23 -1.90
C ASN A 430 -1.08 -11.18 -2.67
N PHE A 431 -1.77 -10.28 -3.36
CA PHE A 431 -1.14 -9.23 -4.16
C PHE A 431 -0.40 -8.16 -3.33
N ASP A 432 -0.65 -8.02 -2.02
CA ASP A 432 0.20 -7.20 -1.17
C ASP A 432 1.59 -7.82 -1.00
N ILE A 433 1.68 -9.15 -0.87
CA ILE A 433 2.98 -9.86 -0.80
C ILE A 433 3.73 -9.75 -2.13
N ASN A 434 3.02 -9.88 -3.25
CA ASN A 434 3.58 -9.64 -4.59
C ASN A 434 4.22 -8.25 -4.69
N ARG A 435 3.46 -7.21 -4.31
CA ARG A 435 3.90 -5.81 -4.28
C ARG A 435 5.09 -5.60 -3.33
N ASN A 436 5.05 -6.17 -2.12
CA ASN A 436 6.12 -6.02 -1.14
C ASN A 436 7.46 -6.59 -1.65
N PHE A 437 7.45 -7.76 -2.29
CA PHE A 437 8.67 -8.35 -2.87
C PHE A 437 9.21 -7.52 -4.05
N LEU A 438 8.34 -6.97 -4.90
CA LEU A 438 8.73 -6.08 -5.99
C LEU A 438 9.40 -4.80 -5.44
N PHE A 439 8.82 -4.15 -4.44
CA PHE A 439 9.38 -2.93 -3.82
C PHE A 439 10.58 -3.17 -2.89
N GLN A 440 10.94 -4.42 -2.63
CA GLN A 440 12.21 -4.82 -1.99
C GLN A 440 13.27 -5.23 -3.03
N GLY A 441 12.94 -5.15 -4.33
CA GLY A 441 13.85 -5.42 -5.44
C GLY A 441 14.13 -6.90 -5.71
N ASP A 442 13.49 -7.82 -4.97
CA ASP A 442 13.77 -9.26 -4.98
C ASP A 442 13.63 -9.87 -6.40
N TRP A 443 12.68 -9.34 -7.19
CA TRP A 443 12.36 -9.73 -8.58
C TRP A 443 13.53 -9.65 -9.58
N MET A 444 14.50 -8.77 -9.34
CA MET A 444 15.66 -8.61 -10.24
C MET A 444 16.97 -9.04 -9.58
N GLN A 445 16.93 -9.78 -8.47
CA GLN A 445 18.15 -10.27 -7.82
C GLN A 445 18.79 -11.43 -8.60
N PRO A 446 20.13 -11.58 -8.57
CA PRO A 446 20.87 -12.55 -9.40
C PRO A 446 20.90 -13.96 -8.79
N PHE A 447 19.75 -14.52 -8.38
CA PHE A 447 19.69 -15.81 -7.67
C PHE A 447 20.23 -17.02 -8.47
N HIS A 448 20.28 -16.94 -9.81
CA HIS A 448 20.99 -17.92 -10.65
C HIS A 448 22.46 -18.14 -10.23
N ARG A 449 23.12 -17.14 -9.62
CA ARG A 449 24.51 -17.25 -9.10
C ARG A 449 24.70 -18.36 -8.06
N LEU A 450 23.62 -18.85 -7.45
CA LEU A 450 23.66 -19.95 -6.49
C LEU A 450 23.68 -21.34 -7.17
N VAL A 451 23.15 -21.45 -8.39
CA VAL A 451 22.97 -22.73 -9.11
C VAL A 451 24.30 -23.50 -9.33
N PRO A 452 25.45 -22.88 -9.64
CA PRO A 452 26.72 -23.60 -9.76
C PRO A 452 27.14 -24.35 -8.49
N GLY A 453 26.99 -23.73 -7.31
CA GLY A 453 27.31 -24.36 -6.01
C GLY A 453 26.32 -25.45 -5.58
N ILE A 454 25.12 -25.45 -6.18
CA ILE A 454 24.14 -26.54 -6.06
C ILE A 454 24.55 -27.70 -6.98
N LEU A 455 24.90 -27.41 -8.23
CA LEU A 455 25.34 -28.39 -9.24
C LEU A 455 26.60 -29.17 -8.83
N GLU A 456 27.49 -28.60 -8.02
CA GLU A 456 28.62 -29.32 -7.40
C GLU A 456 28.19 -30.44 -6.43
N GLN A 457 26.97 -30.38 -5.89
CA GLN A 457 26.50 -31.27 -4.81
C GLN A 457 25.31 -32.16 -5.23
N ILE A 458 24.36 -31.64 -6.01
CA ILE A 458 23.12 -32.35 -6.41
C ILE A 458 22.65 -31.97 -7.83
N PRO A 459 21.89 -32.86 -8.51
CA PRO A 459 21.24 -32.53 -9.77
C PRO A 459 20.18 -31.40 -9.70
N VAL A 460 20.07 -30.65 -10.79
CA VAL A 460 19.12 -29.56 -11.03
C VAL A 460 18.39 -29.83 -12.35
N LEU A 461 17.06 -29.89 -12.31
CA LEU A 461 16.20 -29.91 -13.49
C LEU A 461 15.52 -28.56 -13.66
N ILE A 462 15.70 -27.93 -14.82
CA ILE A 462 14.89 -26.81 -15.29
C ILE A 462 13.93 -27.36 -16.35
N TYR A 463 12.62 -27.22 -16.17
CA TYR A 463 11.63 -27.58 -17.18
C TYR A 463 10.77 -26.38 -17.55
N ALA A 464 10.28 -26.32 -18.79
CA ALA A 464 9.43 -25.24 -19.26
C ALA A 464 8.43 -25.71 -20.32
N GLY A 465 7.15 -25.41 -20.09
CA GLY A 465 6.11 -25.51 -21.11
C GLY A 465 6.34 -24.53 -22.26
N ASP A 466 6.15 -24.99 -23.50
CA ASP A 466 6.48 -24.22 -24.69
C ASP A 466 5.45 -23.15 -25.11
N ALA A 467 4.26 -23.16 -24.50
CA ALA A 467 3.20 -22.17 -24.71
C ALA A 467 3.20 -21.03 -23.67
N ASP A 468 3.98 -21.14 -22.59
CA ASP A 468 4.10 -20.07 -21.58
C ASP A 468 4.78 -18.82 -22.16
N PHE A 469 4.21 -17.64 -21.91
CA PHE A 469 4.86 -16.37 -22.22
C PHE A 469 5.67 -15.83 -21.03
N ILE A 470 5.08 -15.79 -19.82
CA ILE A 470 5.60 -15.02 -18.68
C ILE A 470 6.94 -15.56 -18.16
N CYS A 471 7.19 -16.87 -18.26
CA CYS A 471 8.48 -17.51 -17.96
C CYS A 471 8.89 -18.50 -19.07
N ASN A 472 8.67 -18.07 -20.32
CA ASN A 472 8.84 -18.84 -21.55
C ASN A 472 10.07 -19.75 -21.64
N TRP A 473 9.90 -20.87 -22.36
CA TRP A 473 10.92 -21.89 -22.58
C TRP A 473 12.19 -21.39 -23.30
N LEU A 474 12.08 -20.35 -24.14
CA LEU A 474 13.23 -19.78 -24.84
C LEU A 474 14.21 -19.13 -23.85
N GLY A 475 13.70 -18.26 -22.96
CA GLY A 475 14.50 -17.65 -21.90
C GLY A 475 15.01 -18.68 -20.90
N ASN A 476 14.18 -19.66 -20.54
CA ASN A 476 14.61 -20.75 -19.66
C ASN A 476 15.70 -21.65 -20.28
N GLN A 477 15.66 -21.93 -21.59
CA GLN A 477 16.80 -22.57 -22.27
C GLN A 477 18.04 -21.67 -22.21
N ALA A 478 17.90 -20.40 -22.62
CA ALA A 478 19.02 -19.50 -22.80
C ALA A 478 19.86 -19.31 -21.54
N TRP A 479 19.25 -19.11 -20.35
CA TRP A 479 20.03 -18.95 -19.12
C TRP A 479 20.73 -20.26 -18.70
N THR A 480 20.14 -21.44 -18.97
CA THR A 480 20.84 -22.72 -18.70
C THR A 480 22.06 -22.92 -19.60
N GLU A 481 22.08 -22.32 -20.81
CA GLU A 481 23.23 -22.33 -21.72
C GLU A 481 24.25 -21.23 -21.37
N ALA A 482 23.79 -20.08 -20.88
CA ALA A 482 24.62 -18.95 -20.47
C ALA A 482 25.30 -19.15 -19.09
N LEU A 483 24.71 -19.96 -18.19
CA LEU A 483 25.18 -20.16 -16.82
C LEU A 483 26.68 -20.51 -16.75
N GLU A 484 27.45 -19.72 -15.99
CA GLU A 484 28.87 -20.01 -15.75
C GLU A 484 29.04 -21.09 -14.67
N TRP A 485 29.38 -22.31 -15.10
CA TRP A 485 29.73 -23.42 -14.21
C TRP A 485 30.71 -24.39 -14.90
N PRO A 486 31.44 -25.25 -14.15
CA PRO A 486 32.49 -26.08 -14.73
C PRO A 486 32.06 -26.98 -15.91
N GLY A 487 30.80 -27.44 -15.92
CA GLY A 487 30.24 -28.29 -16.97
C GLY A 487 29.59 -27.55 -18.15
N GLN A 488 29.51 -26.21 -18.13
CA GLN A 488 28.84 -25.41 -19.16
C GLN A 488 29.28 -25.77 -20.59
N LYS A 489 30.60 -25.98 -20.79
CA LYS A 489 31.17 -26.32 -22.10
C LYS A 489 30.74 -27.69 -22.63
N ASP A 490 30.30 -28.59 -21.77
CA ASP A 490 29.83 -29.92 -22.17
C ASP A 490 28.30 -29.98 -22.20
N PHE A 491 27.61 -29.21 -21.34
CA PHE A 491 26.18 -28.91 -21.50
C PHE A 491 25.89 -28.27 -22.86
N ASN A 492 26.67 -27.27 -23.28
CA ASN A 492 26.48 -26.61 -24.58
C ASN A 492 26.92 -27.44 -25.79
N LYS A 493 27.54 -28.60 -25.59
CA LYS A 493 27.78 -29.63 -26.64
C LYS A 493 26.76 -30.76 -26.60
N ALA A 494 25.94 -30.88 -25.56
CA ALA A 494 25.07 -32.03 -25.37
C ALA A 494 23.93 -32.06 -26.39
N ASP A 495 23.72 -33.22 -27.01
CA ASP A 495 22.63 -33.43 -27.97
C ASP A 495 21.26 -33.21 -27.30
N ILE A 496 20.44 -32.37 -27.92
CA ILE A 496 19.02 -32.25 -27.60
C ILE A 496 18.29 -33.48 -28.15
N LYS A 497 17.56 -34.19 -27.30
CA LYS A 497 16.87 -35.46 -27.64
C LYS A 497 15.36 -35.30 -27.43
N ASP A 498 14.56 -35.92 -28.29
CA ASP A 498 13.12 -36.05 -28.04
C ASP A 498 12.89 -36.91 -26.78
N ILE A 499 12.06 -36.45 -25.84
CA ILE A 499 11.54 -37.29 -24.75
C ILE A 499 10.11 -37.74 -25.07
N LYS A 500 9.75 -38.93 -24.59
CA LYS A 500 8.54 -39.66 -25.00
C LYS A 500 7.89 -40.38 -23.84
N LEU A 501 6.57 -40.51 -23.91
CA LEU A 501 5.81 -41.48 -23.13
C LEU A 501 6.12 -42.91 -23.61
N ASP A 502 5.83 -43.92 -22.78
CA ASP A 502 6.11 -45.32 -23.11
C ASP A 502 5.26 -45.85 -24.30
N ASN A 503 4.18 -45.16 -24.65
CA ASN A 503 3.39 -45.41 -25.87
C ASN A 503 4.11 -44.98 -27.18
N GLY A 504 5.18 -44.19 -27.07
CA GLY A 504 5.99 -43.67 -28.19
C GLY A 504 5.74 -42.20 -28.57
N ASP A 505 4.71 -41.55 -28.02
CA ASP A 505 4.37 -40.15 -28.30
C ASP A 505 5.39 -39.19 -27.69
N LYS A 506 5.77 -38.16 -28.46
CA LYS A 506 6.75 -37.14 -28.03
C LYS A 506 6.05 -36.05 -27.24
N TYR A 507 6.47 -35.83 -25.99
CA TYR A 507 5.96 -34.73 -25.16
C TYR A 507 6.97 -33.59 -24.95
N GLY A 508 8.20 -33.71 -25.43
CA GLY A 508 9.19 -32.64 -25.23
C GLY A 508 10.57 -32.90 -25.82
N LYS A 509 11.52 -32.07 -25.41
CA LYS A 509 12.95 -32.17 -25.71
C LYS A 509 13.79 -32.00 -24.44
N ILE A 510 14.70 -32.95 -24.22
CA ILE A 510 15.62 -32.95 -23.08
C ILE A 510 17.06 -32.68 -23.53
N LYS A 511 17.77 -31.87 -22.73
CA LYS A 511 19.20 -31.57 -22.87
C LYS A 511 19.85 -31.74 -21.50
N ASN A 512 20.80 -32.67 -21.36
CA ASN A 512 21.47 -32.98 -20.09
C ASN A 512 22.99 -33.03 -20.27
N SER A 513 23.72 -32.55 -19.25
CA SER A 513 25.12 -32.90 -19.04
C SER A 513 25.43 -32.96 -17.55
N GLY A 514 25.82 -34.13 -17.06
CA GLY A 514 26.07 -34.38 -15.64
C GLY A 514 24.84 -34.03 -14.79
N ASN A 515 25.05 -33.17 -13.79
CA ASN A 515 24.03 -32.75 -12.83
C ASN A 515 23.01 -31.74 -13.39
N PHE A 516 23.20 -31.16 -14.59
CA PHE A 516 22.31 -30.12 -15.11
C PHE A 516 21.46 -30.61 -16.29
N THR A 517 20.15 -30.33 -16.23
CA THR A 517 19.18 -30.73 -17.25
C THR A 517 18.22 -29.60 -17.57
N PHE A 518 18.02 -29.32 -18.86
CA PHE A 518 16.90 -28.52 -19.38
C PHE A 518 15.89 -29.42 -20.11
N LEU A 519 14.60 -29.18 -19.91
CA LEU A 519 13.48 -29.93 -20.50
C LEU A 519 12.40 -28.98 -21.05
N GLN A 520 12.34 -28.84 -22.37
CA GLN A 520 11.19 -28.21 -23.04
C GLN A 520 10.04 -29.23 -23.10
N ILE A 521 8.82 -28.81 -22.74
CA ILE A 521 7.60 -29.63 -22.77
C ILE A 521 6.61 -29.04 -23.77
N PHE A 522 6.10 -29.87 -24.68
CA PHE A 522 5.25 -29.46 -25.79
C PHE A 522 3.78 -29.38 -25.39
N GLY A 523 3.10 -28.32 -25.83
CA GLY A 523 1.67 -28.14 -25.60
C GLY A 523 1.33 -27.86 -24.13
N ALA A 524 2.23 -27.20 -23.40
CA ALA A 524 2.04 -26.79 -22.01
C ALA A 524 2.28 -25.29 -21.82
N GLY A 525 1.41 -24.62 -21.08
CA GLY A 525 1.60 -23.25 -20.60
C GLY A 525 2.51 -23.21 -19.37
N HIS A 526 2.25 -22.24 -18.49
CA HIS A 526 3.01 -22.00 -17.26
C HIS A 526 2.91 -23.18 -16.28
N MET A 527 1.68 -23.58 -15.98
CA MET A 527 1.33 -24.69 -15.09
C MET A 527 1.40 -26.04 -15.83
N VAL A 528 2.61 -26.47 -16.17
CA VAL A 528 2.90 -27.71 -16.92
C VAL A 528 2.08 -28.93 -16.47
N PRO A 529 1.89 -29.22 -15.16
CA PRO A 529 1.13 -30.41 -14.74
C PRO A 529 -0.38 -30.30 -15.00
N MET A 530 -0.94 -29.09 -15.11
CA MET A 530 -2.33 -28.88 -15.50
C MET A 530 -2.55 -29.18 -16.99
N ASP A 531 -1.66 -28.72 -17.86
CA ASP A 531 -1.74 -28.91 -19.32
C ASP A 531 -1.32 -30.30 -19.80
N GLN A 532 -0.25 -30.83 -19.23
CA GLN A 532 0.38 -32.09 -19.65
C GLN A 532 0.59 -33.05 -18.45
N PRO A 533 -0.49 -33.43 -17.72
CA PRO A 533 -0.40 -34.18 -16.47
C PRO A 533 0.31 -35.54 -16.60
N GLU A 534 0.03 -36.30 -17.65
CA GLU A 534 0.68 -37.62 -17.88
C GLU A 534 2.19 -37.48 -18.11
N ALA A 535 2.59 -36.53 -18.97
CA ALA A 535 3.99 -36.22 -19.22
C ALA A 535 4.70 -35.64 -17.98
N SER A 536 3.97 -34.89 -17.14
CA SER A 536 4.49 -34.35 -15.89
C SER A 536 4.85 -35.45 -14.89
N LEU A 537 3.96 -36.42 -14.69
CA LEU A 537 4.22 -37.58 -13.85
C LEU A 537 5.31 -38.49 -14.45
N ASP A 538 5.35 -38.64 -15.77
CA ASP A 538 6.39 -39.40 -16.47
C ASP A 538 7.79 -38.81 -16.27
N PHE A 539 8.00 -37.51 -16.52
CA PHE A 539 9.33 -36.90 -16.33
C PHE A 539 9.76 -36.94 -14.86
N LEU A 540 8.83 -36.74 -13.91
CA LEU A 540 9.12 -36.86 -12.48
C LEU A 540 9.59 -38.27 -12.12
N ASN A 541 8.88 -39.30 -12.62
CA ASN A 541 9.24 -40.70 -12.36
C ASN A 541 10.58 -41.09 -12.99
N ARG A 542 10.90 -40.63 -14.20
CA ARG A 542 12.22 -40.82 -14.84
C ARG A 542 13.33 -40.08 -14.09
N TRP A 543 13.06 -38.85 -13.64
CA TRP A 543 14.00 -38.02 -12.87
C TRP A 543 14.39 -38.68 -11.54
N ARG A 544 13.38 -39.15 -10.79
CA ARG A 544 13.52 -39.87 -9.51
C ARG A 544 14.49 -41.04 -9.59
N ILE A 545 14.40 -41.85 -10.64
CA ILE A 545 15.23 -43.05 -10.82
C ILE A 545 16.52 -42.80 -11.62
N GLN A 546 16.86 -41.52 -11.90
CA GLN A 546 18.00 -41.08 -12.71
C GLN A 546 18.11 -41.73 -14.11
N ASN A 547 16.99 -42.21 -14.67
CA ASN A 547 16.97 -42.94 -15.94
C ASN A 547 16.57 -42.02 -17.10
N TYR A 548 17.47 -41.10 -17.45
CA TYR A 548 17.20 -40.03 -18.40
C TYR A 548 17.07 -40.47 -19.88
N VAL A 549 17.48 -41.70 -20.23
CA VAL A 549 17.42 -42.23 -21.61
C VAL A 549 17.18 -43.74 -21.63
N ALA A 550 15.92 -44.16 -21.50
CA ALA A 550 15.46 -45.51 -21.82
C ALA A 550 14.05 -45.46 -22.42
N SER A 551 13.77 -46.32 -23.41
CA SER A 551 12.52 -46.37 -24.17
C SER A 551 11.80 -47.72 -24.03
N ASP A 552 10.56 -47.75 -24.51
CA ASP A 552 9.77 -48.94 -24.90
C ASP A 552 9.14 -49.78 -23.77
N LEU A 553 7.86 -49.52 -23.46
CA LEU A 553 6.93 -50.54 -22.95
C LEU A 553 5.47 -50.29 -23.42
N HIS A 554 4.89 -51.25 -24.14
CA HIS A 554 3.69 -51.05 -24.96
C HIS A 554 2.33 -51.09 -24.23
N SER A 555 1.52 -50.05 -24.49
CA SER A 555 0.09 -50.11 -24.92
C SER A 555 -1.02 -50.71 -24.02
N GLN A 556 -2.18 -50.02 -23.90
CA GLN A 556 -3.41 -50.26 -24.71
C GLN A 556 -4.66 -49.43 -24.26
N TYR A 557 -5.66 -49.35 -25.16
CA TYR A 557 -7.08 -48.93 -25.00
C TYR A 557 -7.43 -47.42 -24.93
N TYR A 558 -8.65 -46.95 -25.28
CA TYR A 558 -9.41 -47.07 -26.57
C TYR A 558 -10.71 -46.19 -26.56
N VAL A 559 -10.98 -45.39 -27.63
CA VAL A 559 -12.29 -44.77 -28.05
C VAL A 559 -13.00 -43.79 -27.04
N ILE A 560 -13.99 -42.90 -27.35
CA ILE A 560 -14.84 -42.50 -28.52
C ILE A 560 -14.92 -40.94 -28.61
N VAL A 561 -15.16 -40.35 -29.80
CA VAL A 561 -15.58 -38.93 -30.00
C VAL A 561 -17.04 -38.82 -30.46
N ILE A 562 -17.82 -37.86 -29.94
CA ILE A 562 -19.16 -37.46 -30.46
C ILE A 562 -19.32 -35.92 -30.37
N SER A 563 -19.99 -35.31 -31.36
CA SER A 563 -20.22 -33.86 -31.50
C SER A 563 -21.66 -33.53 -31.90
N TYR A 564 -22.24 -32.42 -31.39
CA TYR A 564 -23.46 -31.78 -31.93
C TYR A 564 -23.41 -30.25 -31.70
N SER A 565 -24.31 -29.50 -32.34
CA SER A 565 -24.10 -28.07 -32.68
C SER A 565 -25.40 -27.32 -33.02
N GLU A 566 -25.34 -25.97 -32.98
CA GLU A 566 -26.27 -25.02 -33.65
C GLU A 566 -27.73 -24.91 -33.10
N ASN A 567 -28.51 -23.80 -33.17
CA ASN A 567 -28.29 -22.40 -33.63
C ASN A 567 -29.45 -21.42 -33.17
N ILE A 568 -29.28 -20.07 -33.33
CA ILE A 568 -30.33 -19.06 -33.78
C ILE A 568 -31.48 -18.57 -32.82
N TRP A 569 -32.05 -17.32 -32.77
CA TRP A 569 -31.80 -15.92 -33.26
C TRP A 569 -32.68 -14.83 -32.50
N LEU A 570 -32.31 -13.51 -32.59
CA LEU A 570 -33.12 -12.21 -32.58
C LEU A 570 -34.01 -11.83 -31.34
N ALA A 571 -33.99 -10.64 -30.68
CA ALA A 571 -34.08 -9.17 -31.02
C ALA A 571 -35.54 -8.61 -31.14
N CYS A 572 -35.99 -7.39 -30.78
CA CYS A 572 -35.49 -6.05 -30.29
C CYS A 572 -36.70 -5.31 -29.55
N ASP A 573 -36.92 -4.01 -29.18
CA ASP A 573 -36.40 -2.59 -29.22
C ASP A 573 -37.36 -1.70 -28.30
N LEU A 574 -37.36 -0.36 -27.98
CA LEU A 574 -36.54 0.89 -28.11
C LEU A 574 -37.07 2.09 -27.21
N ALA A 575 -36.22 3.09 -26.91
CA ALA A 575 -36.46 4.58 -26.73
C ALA A 575 -37.13 5.29 -25.48
N TRP A 576 -36.77 6.60 -25.30
CA TRP A 576 -37.14 7.66 -24.29
C TRP A 576 -38.22 8.66 -24.90
N PRO A 577 -38.69 9.84 -24.34
CA PRO A 577 -38.05 10.80 -23.40
C PRO A 577 -38.91 11.61 -22.36
N LEU A 578 -38.31 12.65 -21.74
CA LEU A 578 -38.79 13.58 -20.67
C LEU A 578 -39.41 14.92 -21.17
N PRO A 579 -40.08 15.71 -20.30
CA PRO A 579 -39.71 17.15 -20.10
C PRO A 579 -39.90 17.72 -18.65
N SER A 580 -39.65 19.03 -18.45
CA SER A 580 -39.46 19.75 -17.15
C SER A 580 -40.29 21.03 -16.94
N VAL A 581 -40.54 21.48 -15.69
CA VAL A 581 -41.10 22.82 -15.32
C VAL A 581 -40.47 23.35 -13.99
N GLN A 582 -40.55 24.67 -13.72
CA GLN A 582 -39.92 25.40 -12.58
C GLN A 582 -40.90 25.88 -11.48
N ASP A 583 -40.35 26.53 -10.43
CA ASP A 583 -40.96 26.92 -9.14
C ASP A 583 -42.01 28.06 -9.12
N ASN A 584 -42.75 28.15 -8.00
CA ASN A 584 -43.03 29.39 -7.23
C ASN A 584 -43.86 29.10 -5.94
N ILE A 585 -43.45 29.61 -4.77
CA ILE A 585 -44.21 29.53 -3.49
C ILE A 585 -43.92 30.78 -2.61
N GLU A 586 -44.95 31.35 -1.99
CA GLU A 586 -44.83 32.33 -0.87
C GLU A 586 -45.20 31.68 0.49
N PRO A 587 -44.59 32.07 1.63
CA PRO A 587 -44.80 31.43 2.93
C PRO A 587 -45.80 32.16 3.86
N GLY A 588 -46.61 31.40 4.61
CA GLY A 588 -47.43 31.93 5.70
C GLY A 588 -48.03 30.85 6.61
N GLY A 589 -47.52 30.71 7.84
CA GLY A 589 -48.00 29.73 8.82
C GLY A 589 -47.42 29.93 10.22
N GLU A 590 -48.18 29.56 11.24
CA GLU A 590 -47.88 29.82 12.66
C GLU A 590 -47.08 28.66 13.33
N GLY A 591 -46.64 28.82 14.58
CA GLY A 591 -45.73 27.85 15.25
C GLY A 591 -45.89 27.71 16.76
N TYR A 592 -45.25 26.67 17.32
CA TYR A 592 -45.67 25.94 18.54
C TYR A 592 -44.81 26.16 19.81
N GLU A 593 -45.30 25.74 20.98
CA GLU A 593 -44.70 25.99 22.32
C GLU A 593 -43.95 24.78 22.94
N ILE A 594 -43.28 25.02 24.08
CA ILE A 594 -42.46 24.05 24.82
C ILE A 594 -43.31 23.17 25.75
N GLY A 595 -43.08 21.86 25.74
CA GLY A 595 -43.66 20.89 26.70
C GLY A 595 -44.86 20.09 26.18
N GLY A 596 -45.31 20.34 24.95
CA GLY A 596 -46.40 19.60 24.31
C GLY A 596 -45.99 18.26 23.72
N ILE A 597 -46.94 17.32 23.64
CA ILE A 597 -46.89 16.15 22.77
C ILE A 597 -47.65 16.49 21.49
N LEU A 598 -46.96 16.60 20.35
CA LEU A 598 -47.56 17.00 19.08
C LEU A 598 -48.06 15.77 18.32
N LYS A 599 -49.35 15.47 18.45
CA LYS A 599 -50.06 14.55 17.53
C LYS A 599 -50.72 15.35 16.41
N GLN A 600 -50.15 15.22 15.22
CA GLN A 600 -50.69 15.65 13.92
C GLN A 600 -51.25 17.09 13.91
N ALA A 601 -50.37 18.06 13.62
CA ALA A 601 -50.81 19.40 13.27
C ALA A 601 -51.75 19.36 12.04
N LYS A 602 -52.76 20.24 12.04
CA LYS A 602 -53.52 20.62 10.85
C LYS A 602 -53.17 22.06 10.55
N SER A 603 -52.23 22.28 9.64
CA SER A 603 -51.84 23.61 9.18
C SER A 603 -52.61 23.99 7.91
N ALA A 604 -52.85 25.28 7.71
CA ALA A 604 -53.40 25.78 6.44
C ALA A 604 -52.41 25.66 5.26
N LEU A 605 -51.16 25.23 5.53
CA LEU A 605 -50.12 24.94 4.53
C LEU A 605 -50.07 23.47 4.10
N ASP A 606 -50.86 22.58 4.70
CA ASP A 606 -50.77 21.13 4.46
C ASP A 606 -51.25 20.78 3.04
N ARG A 607 -50.30 20.50 2.13
CA ARG A 607 -50.62 19.86 0.85
C ARG A 607 -51.13 18.43 1.10
N HIS A 608 -51.94 17.94 0.18
CA HIS A 608 -52.51 16.60 0.23
C HIS A 608 -52.19 15.88 -1.08
N ASP A 609 -52.05 14.56 -1.04
CA ASP A 609 -51.84 13.75 -2.25
C ASP A 609 -53.14 13.57 -3.07
N GLU A 610 -53.04 12.90 -4.22
CA GLU A 610 -54.18 12.58 -5.10
C GLU A 610 -55.31 11.78 -4.42
N ARG A 611 -55.05 11.21 -3.24
CA ARG A 611 -55.98 10.39 -2.45
C ARG A 611 -56.53 11.14 -1.23
N GLY A 612 -56.15 12.42 -1.06
CA GLY A 612 -56.60 13.26 0.05
C GLY A 612 -55.91 12.96 1.39
N LEU A 613 -54.72 12.37 1.38
CA LEU A 613 -53.90 12.19 2.59
C LEU A 613 -52.99 13.40 2.80
N PRO A 614 -52.89 13.97 4.03
CA PRO A 614 -51.97 15.08 4.30
C PRO A 614 -50.53 14.66 4.10
N THR A 615 -49.79 15.40 3.26
CA THR A 615 -48.35 15.19 3.06
C THR A 615 -47.57 16.23 3.87
N TRP A 616 -46.83 15.76 4.86
CA TRP A 616 -45.77 16.55 5.50
C TRP A 616 -44.72 16.88 4.43
N GLY A 617 -44.78 18.10 3.90
CA GLY A 617 -43.97 18.50 2.74
C GLY A 617 -42.46 18.60 3.01
N GLU A 618 -41.71 18.87 1.95
CA GLU A 618 -40.24 18.86 1.83
C GLU A 618 -39.47 19.74 2.85
N TRP A 619 -40.18 20.53 3.66
CA TRP A 619 -39.65 21.61 4.49
C TRP A 619 -39.40 21.21 5.97
N GLY A 620 -39.90 20.05 6.39
CA GLY A 620 -39.52 19.39 7.66
C GLY A 620 -40.16 19.93 8.95
N VAL A 621 -39.56 19.58 10.10
CA VAL A 621 -40.11 19.87 11.44
C VAL A 621 -39.98 21.36 11.78
N PRO A 622 -41.08 22.09 12.05
CA PRO A 622 -41.03 23.49 12.45
C PRO A 622 -40.61 23.64 13.92
N ILE A 623 -39.40 24.16 14.17
CA ILE A 623 -38.88 24.40 15.53
C ILE A 623 -39.05 25.89 15.88
N LYS A 624 -39.89 26.20 16.87
CA LYS A 624 -39.93 27.51 17.55
C LYS A 624 -38.99 27.44 18.75
N LEU A 625 -38.08 28.42 18.89
CA LEU A 625 -37.14 28.52 20.01
C LEU A 625 -37.33 29.89 20.68
N GLU A 626 -38.05 29.91 21.80
CA GLU A 626 -38.30 31.15 22.54
C GLU A 626 -37.09 31.56 23.39
N LYS A 627 -36.35 32.57 22.92
CA LYS A 627 -35.51 33.42 23.77
C LYS A 627 -35.27 34.79 23.12
N GLY A 628 -35.64 35.85 23.83
CA GLY A 628 -35.13 37.21 23.62
C GLY A 628 -35.78 38.04 22.52
N SER A 629 -35.74 37.61 21.26
CA SER A 629 -35.91 38.55 20.12
C SER A 629 -36.66 37.99 18.90
N GLY A 630 -37.99 38.16 18.89
CA GLY A 630 -38.81 38.58 17.74
C GLY A 630 -38.92 37.74 16.45
N THR A 631 -38.00 36.81 16.14
CA THR A 631 -37.90 36.19 14.80
C THR A 631 -38.16 34.68 14.85
N PRO A 632 -39.39 34.22 14.49
CA PRO A 632 -39.73 32.81 14.46
C PRO A 632 -39.26 32.09 13.19
N VAL A 633 -39.41 30.76 13.20
CA VAL A 633 -39.22 29.80 12.09
C VAL A 633 -37.77 29.64 11.60
N SER A 634 -37.13 28.57 12.08
CA SER A 634 -36.24 27.75 11.26
C SER A 634 -36.75 26.32 11.31
N ALA A 635 -37.47 25.89 10.27
CA ALA A 635 -37.80 24.48 10.10
C ALA A 635 -36.51 23.70 9.77
N ALA A 636 -36.36 22.52 10.34
CA ALA A 636 -35.23 21.63 10.07
C ALA A 636 -35.74 20.47 9.20
N PRO A 637 -35.18 20.27 7.98
CA PRO A 637 -35.67 19.24 7.05
C PRO A 637 -35.72 17.86 7.71
N ASN A 638 -36.79 17.09 7.47
CA ASN A 638 -36.96 15.77 8.10
C ASN A 638 -35.79 14.84 7.81
N PHE A 639 -35.35 14.82 6.54
CA PHE A 639 -34.16 14.09 6.11
C PHE A 639 -32.90 14.58 6.85
N TRP A 640 -32.65 15.89 6.92
CA TRP A 640 -31.48 16.45 7.61
C TRP A 640 -31.44 16.08 9.09
N LEU A 641 -32.59 16.15 9.79
CA LEU A 641 -32.71 15.70 11.17
C LEU A 641 -32.38 14.21 11.27
N ARG A 642 -33.14 13.34 10.59
CA ARG A 642 -32.95 11.89 10.62
C ARG A 642 -31.52 11.47 10.27
N ASP A 643 -30.89 12.18 9.33
CA ASP A 643 -29.51 12.00 8.90
C ASP A 643 -28.49 12.37 9.99
N ASN A 644 -28.72 13.46 10.73
CA ASN A 644 -27.78 13.96 11.74
C ASN A 644 -28.10 13.47 13.17
N CYS A 645 -28.88 12.40 13.30
CA CYS A 645 -29.14 11.74 14.58
C CYS A 645 -27.82 11.26 15.24
N ARG A 646 -27.55 11.69 16.47
CA ARG A 646 -26.31 11.38 17.20
C ARG A 646 -26.38 10.12 18.09
N CYS A 647 -27.44 9.31 18.00
CA CYS A 647 -27.60 8.11 18.82
C CYS A 647 -26.63 6.98 18.41
N GLU A 648 -26.44 5.98 19.28
CA GLU A 648 -25.55 4.83 19.08
C GLU A 648 -25.79 4.02 17.79
N LYS A 649 -27.01 4.08 17.23
CA LYS A 649 -27.39 3.41 15.98
C LYS A 649 -27.09 4.22 14.72
N CYS A 650 -26.89 5.54 14.87
CA CYS A 650 -26.63 6.45 13.76
C CYS A 650 -25.20 6.99 13.75
N VAL A 651 -24.56 7.03 14.91
CA VAL A 651 -23.17 7.44 15.10
C VAL A 651 -22.47 6.42 16.00
N ASN A 652 -21.34 5.90 15.53
CA ASN A 652 -20.45 5.06 16.32
C ASN A 652 -19.89 5.90 17.49
N GLN A 653 -20.14 5.52 18.74
CA GLN A 653 -19.80 6.35 19.90
C GLN A 653 -18.29 6.32 20.26
N ASP A 654 -17.55 5.34 19.73
CA ASP A 654 -16.09 5.25 19.85
C ASP A 654 -15.44 6.28 18.90
N THR A 655 -15.80 6.25 17.60
CA THR A 655 -15.16 7.08 16.54
C THR A 655 -15.88 8.40 16.22
N MET A 656 -17.11 8.58 16.70
CA MET A 656 -18.04 9.66 16.33
C MET A 656 -18.39 9.76 14.84
N GLN A 657 -18.08 8.74 14.04
CA GLN A 657 -18.44 8.65 12.62
C GLN A 657 -19.86 8.12 12.42
N ARG A 658 -20.46 8.43 11.27
CA ARG A 658 -21.76 7.89 10.84
C ARG A 658 -21.71 6.36 10.76
N ALA A 659 -22.71 5.69 11.34
CA ALA A 659 -22.77 4.22 11.47
C ALA A 659 -23.84 3.55 10.60
N PHE A 660 -24.39 4.27 9.61
CA PHE A 660 -25.44 3.80 8.69
C PHE A 660 -25.31 4.52 7.36
N ASP A 661 -25.87 3.97 6.28
CA ASP A 661 -25.95 4.66 5.00
C ASP A 661 -27.02 5.78 5.04
N THR A 662 -26.60 7.02 4.77
CA THR A 662 -27.51 8.17 4.61
C THR A 662 -28.61 7.89 3.60
N PHE A 663 -28.29 7.19 2.50
CA PHE A 663 -29.24 6.92 1.41
C PHE A 663 -30.17 5.73 1.69
N SER A 664 -29.99 5.03 2.82
CA SER A 664 -30.99 4.11 3.37
C SER A 664 -32.09 4.82 4.16
N ILE A 665 -32.01 6.15 4.36
CA ILE A 665 -33.15 6.94 4.85
C ILE A 665 -34.15 7.11 3.68
N PRO A 666 -35.43 6.76 3.85
CA PRO A 666 -36.45 7.05 2.85
C PRO A 666 -36.49 8.55 2.52
N GLN A 667 -36.50 8.92 1.24
CA GLN A 667 -36.56 10.33 0.84
C GLN A 667 -37.84 11.03 1.34
N ASP A 668 -38.91 10.25 1.58
CA ASP A 668 -40.19 10.66 2.14
C ASP A 668 -40.27 10.49 3.68
N ILE A 669 -39.14 10.46 4.39
CA ILE A 669 -39.09 10.23 5.86
C ILE A 669 -39.95 11.24 6.65
N GLN A 670 -40.90 10.73 7.43
CA GLN A 670 -41.83 11.55 8.23
C GLN A 670 -41.76 11.27 9.73
N PRO A 671 -41.98 12.28 10.59
CA PRO A 671 -42.16 12.07 12.02
C PRO A 671 -43.53 11.42 12.31
N GLN A 672 -43.53 10.36 13.12
CA GLN A 672 -44.72 9.80 13.75
C GLN A 672 -45.11 10.61 14.99
N GLU A 673 -44.12 11.08 15.75
CA GLU A 673 -44.29 11.89 16.95
C GLU A 673 -43.12 12.87 17.08
N VAL A 674 -43.43 14.12 17.44
CA VAL A 674 -42.43 15.14 17.82
C VAL A 674 -42.73 15.61 19.24
N ARG A 675 -41.69 15.63 20.08
CA ARG A 675 -41.80 16.01 21.49
C ARG A 675 -40.69 17.00 21.86
N THR A 676 -41.08 18.13 22.41
CA THR A 676 -40.14 19.08 23.01
C THR A 676 -39.87 18.66 24.46
N GLU A 677 -38.61 18.38 24.77
CA GLU A 677 -38.15 18.04 26.12
C GLU A 677 -37.31 19.21 26.68
N LYS A 678 -37.08 19.23 27.99
CA LYS A 678 -36.47 20.38 28.68
C LYS A 678 -35.10 20.77 28.08
N ASP A 679 -34.28 19.76 27.81
CA ASP A 679 -32.88 19.95 27.41
C ASP A 679 -32.64 19.60 25.91
N GLY A 680 -33.70 19.24 25.17
CA GLY A 680 -33.60 18.92 23.74
C GLY A 680 -34.92 18.58 23.01
N LEU A 681 -34.81 18.35 21.70
CA LEU A 681 -35.88 17.85 20.83
C LEU A 681 -35.81 16.33 20.70
N ARG A 682 -36.95 15.64 20.75
CA ARG A 682 -37.06 14.20 20.49
C ARG A 682 -38.08 13.92 19.38
N ILE A 683 -37.75 12.99 18.49
CA ILE A 683 -38.56 12.62 17.32
C ILE A 683 -38.63 11.09 17.23
N THR A 684 -39.83 10.56 17.04
CA THR A 684 -40.06 9.17 16.60
C THR A 684 -40.45 9.21 15.12
N TRP A 685 -39.80 8.43 14.28
CA TRP A 685 -39.99 8.43 12.82
C TRP A 685 -40.95 7.32 12.38
N ALA A 686 -41.80 7.62 11.39
CA ALA A 686 -42.88 6.74 10.95
C ALA A 686 -42.40 5.62 10.00
N ASN A 687 -41.46 5.94 9.10
CA ASN A 687 -41.07 5.03 8.01
C ASN A 687 -40.13 3.90 8.49
N ASP A 688 -39.29 4.16 9.51
CA ASP A 688 -38.30 3.19 10.04
C ASP A 688 -38.43 2.92 11.56
N GLY A 689 -39.39 3.56 12.24
CA GLY A 689 -39.59 3.41 13.70
C GLY A 689 -38.45 3.98 14.56
N HIS A 690 -37.50 4.70 13.97
CA HIS A 690 -36.32 5.18 14.68
C HIS A 690 -36.67 6.29 15.68
N VAL A 691 -35.90 6.42 16.77
CA VAL A 691 -36.06 7.50 17.76
C VAL A 691 -34.78 8.33 17.84
N SER A 692 -34.88 9.60 17.47
CA SER A 692 -33.78 10.57 17.50
C SER A 692 -33.94 11.58 18.62
N SER A 693 -32.81 12.05 19.17
CA SER A 693 -32.77 13.10 20.21
C SER A 693 -31.63 14.08 19.94
N TYR A 694 -31.88 15.38 20.15
CA TYR A 694 -30.93 16.48 19.87
C TYR A 694 -30.96 17.49 21.01
N LYS A 695 -29.80 17.90 21.54
CA LYS A 695 -29.74 18.97 22.56
C LYS A 695 -30.09 20.33 21.94
N TRP A 696 -30.72 21.22 22.70
CA TRP A 696 -31.10 22.56 22.21
C TRP A 696 -29.89 23.37 21.72
N ASP A 697 -28.77 23.35 22.46
CA ASP A 697 -27.56 24.08 22.07
C ASP A 697 -26.92 23.52 20.78
N TRP A 698 -27.08 22.22 20.53
CA TRP A 698 -26.58 21.58 19.30
C TRP A 698 -27.42 21.98 18.08
N LEU A 699 -28.75 22.02 18.21
CA LEU A 699 -29.65 22.55 17.17
C LEU A 699 -29.41 24.04 16.92
N LEU A 700 -29.13 24.82 17.97
CA LEU A 700 -28.78 26.24 17.86
C LEU A 700 -27.42 26.46 17.17
N LYS A 701 -26.41 25.62 17.43
CA LYS A 701 -25.10 25.68 16.76
C LYS A 701 -25.21 25.47 15.24
N HIS A 702 -26.08 24.58 14.80
CA HIS A 702 -26.22 24.18 13.39
C HIS A 702 -27.30 24.98 12.62
N ARG A 703 -28.00 25.91 13.28
CA ARG A 703 -28.95 26.81 12.62
C ARG A 703 -28.21 27.87 11.81
N ARG A 704 -28.55 27.98 10.51
CA ARG A 704 -28.19 29.13 9.66
C ARG A 704 -28.75 30.42 10.29
N LYS A 705 -27.88 31.34 10.69
CA LYS A 705 -28.29 32.67 11.19
C LYS A 705 -28.86 33.45 10.01
N SER A 706 -30.15 33.78 10.07
CA SER A 706 -30.72 34.81 9.19
C SER A 706 -29.96 36.12 9.39
N SER A 707 -29.76 36.88 8.33
CA SER A 707 -28.85 38.02 8.25
C SER A 707 -29.15 39.10 9.31
N VAL A 708 -28.43 39.05 10.43
CA VAL A 708 -28.35 40.15 11.39
C VAL A 708 -27.48 41.25 10.76
N PRO A 709 -27.91 42.52 10.73
CA PRO A 709 -27.08 43.61 10.26
C PRO A 709 -25.75 43.71 11.04
N ILE A 710 -24.67 43.97 10.32
CA ILE A 710 -23.28 43.95 10.84
C ILE A 710 -23.07 44.89 12.05
N SER A 711 -23.93 45.90 12.22
CA SER A 711 -23.89 46.93 13.26
C SER A 711 -24.08 46.45 14.71
N GLU A 712 -24.44 45.18 14.97
CA GLU A 712 -24.58 44.66 16.35
C GLU A 712 -23.52 43.62 16.75
N GLN A 713 -22.64 43.19 15.84
CA GLN A 713 -21.60 42.18 16.14
C GLN A 713 -20.32 42.74 16.79
N GLU A 714 -20.18 44.06 16.93
CA GLU A 714 -19.03 44.73 17.57
C GLU A 714 -18.93 44.53 19.10
N LYS A 715 -19.66 43.57 19.70
CA LYS A 715 -19.79 43.41 21.16
C LYS A 715 -19.67 42.00 21.72
N ASP A 716 -19.44 40.98 20.89
CA ASP A 716 -19.06 39.65 21.36
C ASP A 716 -17.57 39.41 21.06
N GLU A 717 -16.71 40.22 21.70
CA GLU A 717 -15.25 40.07 21.71
C GLU A 717 -14.84 38.78 22.46
N LYS A 718 -15.24 37.62 21.92
CA LYS A 718 -14.71 36.32 22.33
C LYS A 718 -13.27 36.20 21.83
N ALA A 719 -12.39 36.79 22.64
CA ALA A 719 -10.93 36.90 22.54
C ALA A 719 -10.33 36.21 21.31
N ASP A 720 -9.90 37.02 20.34
CA ASP A 720 -9.08 36.58 19.22
C ASP A 720 -7.85 35.84 19.79
N PRO A 721 -7.73 34.49 19.61
CA PRO A 721 -6.71 33.69 20.32
C PRO A 721 -5.28 33.87 19.78
N TYR A 722 -4.99 35.03 19.17
CA TYR A 722 -3.68 35.42 18.67
C TYR A 722 -3.17 36.63 19.45
N VAL A 723 -2.06 36.47 20.17
CA VAL A 723 -1.28 37.62 20.66
C VAL A 723 -0.48 38.17 19.49
N TYR A 724 -0.93 39.30 18.95
CA TYR A 724 -0.22 40.04 17.91
C TYR A 724 1.03 40.70 18.50
N TRP A 725 2.18 40.53 17.84
CA TRP A 725 3.44 41.04 18.34
C TRP A 725 4.26 41.78 17.30
N ASP A 726 5.21 42.56 17.80
CA ASP A 726 6.20 43.31 17.02
C ASP A 726 7.59 43.09 17.65
N SER A 727 8.62 43.86 17.25
CA SER A 727 9.99 43.76 17.78
C SER A 727 10.11 43.71 19.32
N SER A 728 9.13 44.23 20.07
CA SER A 728 9.07 44.16 21.53
C SER A 728 9.01 42.74 22.10
N ILE A 729 8.60 41.74 21.31
CA ILE A 729 8.57 40.32 21.72
C ILE A 729 9.96 39.80 22.16
N ALA A 730 11.03 40.44 21.71
CA ALA A 730 12.41 40.15 22.11
C ALA A 730 12.65 40.24 23.64
N GLN A 731 11.80 40.96 24.38
CA GLN A 731 11.90 41.09 25.84
C GLN A 731 11.47 39.82 26.58
N SER A 732 10.54 39.05 26.02
CA SER A 732 9.97 37.84 26.64
C SER A 732 9.41 36.90 25.56
N PRO A 733 10.25 36.33 24.67
CA PRO A 733 9.77 35.47 23.60
C PRO A 733 9.19 34.16 24.18
N PRO A 734 8.11 33.62 23.60
CA PRO A 734 7.47 32.40 24.08
C PRO A 734 8.45 31.21 24.07
N SER A 735 8.58 30.54 25.21
CA SER A 735 9.29 29.26 25.32
C SER A 735 8.64 28.27 26.29
N VAL A 736 9.07 27.01 26.21
CA VAL A 736 8.79 25.87 27.12
C VAL A 736 10.10 25.06 27.27
N HIS A 737 10.35 24.41 28.41
CA HIS A 737 11.52 23.54 28.55
C HIS A 737 11.34 22.20 27.81
N TYR A 738 12.42 21.66 27.26
CA TYR A 738 12.43 20.36 26.58
C TYR A 738 11.86 19.25 27.46
N ASP A 739 12.33 19.16 28.71
CA ASP A 739 11.89 18.13 29.66
C ASP A 739 10.39 18.22 29.97
N GLU A 740 9.80 19.42 30.01
CA GLU A 740 8.35 19.59 30.21
C GLU A 740 7.57 18.95 29.06
N ILE A 741 7.98 19.20 27.81
CA ILE A 741 7.37 18.62 26.60
C ILE A 741 7.58 17.10 26.57
N MET A 742 8.77 16.63 26.94
CA MET A 742 9.13 15.22 26.84
C MET A 742 8.51 14.35 27.95
N VAL A 743 8.19 14.91 29.13
CA VAL A 743 7.55 14.16 30.23
C VAL A 743 6.13 13.69 29.89
N ASP A 744 5.24 14.58 29.44
CA ASP A 744 3.84 14.22 29.19
C ASP A 744 3.17 15.09 28.12
N ASP A 745 1.89 14.84 27.86
CA ASP A 745 1.11 15.57 26.86
C ASP A 745 0.56 16.93 27.34
N LYS A 746 0.68 17.26 28.64
CA LYS A 746 0.38 18.59 29.16
C LYS A 746 1.51 19.57 28.79
N GLY A 747 2.76 19.10 28.76
CA GLY A 747 3.88 19.84 28.17
C GLY A 747 3.70 20.12 26.68
N VAL A 748 3.27 19.11 25.92
CA VAL A 748 2.89 19.27 24.49
C VAL A 748 1.71 20.24 24.35
N GLY A 749 0.73 20.19 25.25
CA GLY A 749 -0.39 21.13 25.31
C GLY A 749 0.08 22.58 25.47
N ALA A 750 0.88 22.85 26.50
CA ALA A 750 1.44 24.18 26.77
C ALA A 750 2.32 24.70 25.60
N TRP A 751 3.09 23.82 24.96
CA TRP A 751 3.93 24.18 23.81
C TRP A 751 3.10 24.51 22.57
N THR A 752 2.17 23.62 22.17
CA THR A 752 1.28 23.85 21.03
C THR A 752 0.36 25.05 21.25
N ALA A 753 -0.09 25.31 22.48
CA ALA A 753 -0.85 26.52 22.81
C ALA A 753 -0.03 27.80 22.58
N LYS A 754 1.26 27.84 22.97
CA LYS A 754 2.13 29.00 22.68
C LYS A 754 2.37 29.19 21.19
N ILE A 755 2.57 28.11 20.42
CA ILE A 755 2.65 28.18 18.96
C ILE A 755 1.35 28.75 18.39
N ARG A 756 0.17 28.38 18.93
CA ARG A 756 -1.12 28.89 18.45
C ARG A 756 -1.35 30.36 18.80
N GLU A 757 -0.98 30.76 20.01
CA GLU A 757 -1.13 32.10 20.57
C GLU A 757 -0.19 33.11 19.90
N TYR A 758 1.10 32.80 19.81
CA TYR A 758 2.14 33.70 19.29
C TYR A 758 2.57 33.40 17.85
N GLY A 759 2.18 32.26 17.27
CA GLY A 759 2.69 31.82 15.97
C GLY A 759 4.10 31.23 16.02
N PHE A 760 4.80 31.25 17.16
CA PHE A 760 6.10 30.60 17.34
C PHE A 760 6.37 30.24 18.80
N CYS A 761 7.33 29.34 19.03
CA CYS A 761 7.84 29.03 20.36
C CYS A 761 9.29 28.51 20.29
N TYR A 762 10.11 28.87 21.28
CA TYR A 762 11.41 28.23 21.50
C TYR A 762 11.26 27.03 22.44
N VAL A 763 12.07 25.99 22.23
CA VAL A 763 12.23 24.91 23.21
C VAL A 763 13.58 25.10 23.91
N ASP A 764 13.55 25.44 25.19
CA ASP A 764 14.76 25.66 25.99
C ASP A 764 15.29 24.32 26.54
N GLY A 765 16.62 24.11 26.51
CA GLY A 765 17.24 22.92 27.11
C GLY A 765 17.21 21.64 26.28
N CYS A 766 16.90 21.71 24.99
CA CYS A 766 16.91 20.54 24.10
C CYS A 766 18.34 19.95 23.97
N PRO A 767 18.52 18.62 23.92
CA PRO A 767 19.81 18.01 23.59
C PRO A 767 20.28 18.41 22.19
N VAL A 768 21.58 18.70 22.01
CA VAL A 768 22.16 19.13 20.73
C VAL A 768 22.36 17.92 19.80
N SER A 769 21.26 17.33 19.35
CA SER A 769 21.24 16.11 18.53
C SER A 769 20.13 16.20 17.47
N PRO A 770 20.37 15.74 16.22
CA PRO A 770 19.33 15.62 15.21
C PRO A 770 18.18 14.73 15.70
N GLU A 771 18.52 13.57 16.27
CA GLU A 771 17.57 12.55 16.72
C GLU A 771 16.63 13.07 17.81
N LYS A 772 17.17 13.82 18.80
CA LYS A 772 16.38 14.46 19.85
C LYS A 772 15.56 15.66 19.38
N THR A 773 15.88 16.21 18.20
CA THR A 773 15.06 17.22 17.52
C THR A 773 13.93 16.58 16.71
N GLN A 774 14.18 15.42 16.11
CA GLN A 774 13.16 14.61 15.46
C GLN A 774 12.13 14.09 16.47
N GLU A 775 12.56 13.45 17.56
CA GLU A 775 11.68 13.00 18.66
C GLU A 775 10.79 14.15 19.18
N LEU A 776 11.32 15.37 19.26
CA LEU A 776 10.62 16.56 19.71
C LEU A 776 9.54 17.04 18.71
N LEU A 777 9.81 16.97 17.41
CA LEU A 777 8.81 17.22 16.36
C LEU A 777 7.69 16.17 16.40
N GLU A 778 8.06 14.90 16.56
CA GLU A 778 7.15 13.75 16.61
C GLU A 778 6.21 13.75 17.82
N ARG A 779 6.53 14.52 18.88
CA ARG A 779 5.58 14.81 19.97
C ARG A 779 4.38 15.65 19.51
N ILE A 780 4.48 16.41 18.41
CA ILE A 780 3.34 17.09 17.78
C ILE A 780 2.61 16.13 16.84
N SER A 781 3.26 15.71 15.75
CA SER A 781 2.78 14.68 14.82
C SER A 781 3.92 14.17 13.94
N PHE A 782 3.64 13.27 13.02
CA PHE A 782 4.59 12.80 12.01
C PHE A 782 5.16 13.96 11.17
N ILE A 783 6.41 13.81 10.74
CA ILE A 783 7.11 14.81 9.93
C ILE A 783 6.66 14.69 8.47
N ARG A 784 6.26 15.82 7.89
CA ARG A 784 5.81 15.90 6.50
C ARG A 784 7.01 15.73 5.57
N VAL A 785 7.01 14.66 4.77
CA VAL A 785 7.94 14.48 3.65
C VAL A 785 7.61 15.48 2.54
N THR A 786 8.66 16.06 1.95
CA THR A 786 8.62 17.00 0.83
C THR A 786 9.60 16.54 -0.25
N HIS A 787 9.67 17.25 -1.38
CA HIS A 787 10.70 17.06 -2.41
C HIS A 787 12.13 17.43 -1.94
N TYR A 788 12.30 17.95 -0.71
CA TYR A 788 13.60 18.07 -0.04
C TYR A 788 13.89 16.93 0.96
N GLY A 789 12.99 15.94 1.08
CA GLY A 789 13.02 14.91 2.13
C GLY A 789 12.08 15.20 3.30
N GLY A 790 12.23 14.42 4.37
CA GLY A 790 11.44 14.52 5.62
C GLY A 790 12.11 15.39 6.67
N PHE A 791 12.61 14.77 7.76
CA PHE A 791 13.50 15.45 8.70
C PHE A 791 14.84 15.76 7.99
N TYR A 792 15.28 17.01 8.07
CA TYR A 792 16.53 17.48 7.47
C TYR A 792 17.58 17.75 8.53
N ASP A 793 18.84 17.45 8.21
CA ASP A 793 20.02 17.88 8.95
C ASP A 793 21.13 18.17 7.94
N PHE A 794 21.54 19.43 7.86
CA PHE A 794 22.50 19.89 6.87
C PHE A 794 23.49 20.90 7.42
N THR A 795 24.74 20.78 6.98
CA THR A 795 25.63 21.94 6.86
C THR A 795 25.31 22.70 5.59
N ALA A 796 25.49 24.02 5.61
CA ALA A 796 25.42 24.84 4.39
C ALA A 796 26.59 24.51 3.43
N ASP A 797 26.36 23.52 2.56
CA ASP A 797 27.18 23.16 1.41
C ASP A 797 26.37 23.38 0.12
N LEU A 798 27.05 23.64 -0.99
CA LEU A 798 26.48 24.20 -2.23
C LEU A 798 25.92 23.14 -3.19
N THR A 799 25.55 21.97 -2.66
CA THR A 799 25.09 20.81 -3.44
C THR A 799 23.63 20.88 -3.86
N MET A 800 22.79 21.63 -3.12
CA MET A 800 21.38 21.86 -3.44
C MET A 800 21.17 23.26 -4.04
N LYS A 801 20.44 23.36 -5.16
CA LYS A 801 20.22 24.61 -5.92
C LYS A 801 19.08 25.48 -5.33
N ASP A 802 19.08 25.66 -4.01
CA ASP A 802 18.03 26.37 -3.27
C ASP A 802 18.63 27.49 -2.40
N THR A 803 17.96 28.65 -2.33
CA THR A 803 18.48 29.84 -1.63
C THR A 803 18.68 29.60 -0.14
N ALA A 804 17.92 28.67 0.47
CA ALA A 804 18.05 28.26 1.87
C ALA A 804 19.47 27.82 2.25
N TYR A 805 20.19 27.16 1.33
CA TYR A 805 21.51 26.55 1.54
C TYR A 805 22.68 27.53 1.30
N THR A 806 22.40 28.74 0.78
CA THR A 806 23.43 29.77 0.50
C THR A 806 23.88 30.51 1.77
N THR A 807 25.02 31.21 1.73
CA THR A 807 25.46 32.11 2.81
C THR A 807 24.82 33.51 2.76
N LEU A 808 23.99 33.78 1.74
CA LEU A 808 23.33 35.08 1.53
C LEU A 808 22.22 35.35 2.56
N ALA A 809 21.77 36.60 2.69
CA ALA A 809 20.64 36.93 3.54
C ALA A 809 19.30 36.55 2.86
N LEU A 810 18.36 36.04 3.63
CA LEU A 810 17.00 35.70 3.19
C LEU A 810 16.00 36.72 3.77
N PRO A 811 15.10 37.30 2.95
CA PRO A 811 14.05 38.21 3.42
C PRO A 811 12.98 37.47 4.25
N ALA A 812 12.01 38.19 4.79
CA ALA A 812 10.85 37.58 5.44
C ALA A 812 9.98 36.82 4.42
N HIS A 813 9.83 35.51 4.60
CA HIS A 813 9.03 34.62 3.74
C HIS A 813 8.31 33.51 4.53
N THR A 814 7.29 32.92 3.93
CA THR A 814 6.64 31.65 4.35
C THR A 814 7.07 30.55 3.38
N ASP A 815 7.49 29.39 3.88
CA ASP A 815 7.96 28.29 3.03
C ASP A 815 6.83 27.55 2.32
N THR A 816 7.17 26.93 1.19
CA THR A 816 6.29 26.02 0.41
C THR A 816 5.02 26.66 -0.14
N THR A 817 5.03 27.96 -0.50
CA THR A 817 3.82 28.64 -1.01
C THR A 817 3.25 28.01 -2.29
N TYR A 818 4.10 27.28 -3.01
CA TYR A 818 3.81 26.49 -4.21
C TYR A 818 3.10 25.15 -3.98
N PHE A 819 2.90 24.68 -2.74
CA PHE A 819 1.99 23.57 -2.50
C PHE A 819 0.53 24.06 -2.47
N THR A 820 -0.40 23.19 -2.87
CA THR A 820 -1.85 23.40 -2.63
C THR A 820 -2.11 23.63 -1.14
N ASP A 821 -1.53 22.76 -0.31
CA ASP A 821 -1.46 22.86 1.14
C ASP A 821 0.02 23.08 1.58
N PRO A 822 0.44 24.31 1.94
CA PRO A 822 1.77 24.60 2.46
C PRO A 822 2.00 23.97 3.84
N ALA A 823 3.25 23.68 4.19
CA ALA A 823 3.63 23.20 5.51
C ALA A 823 3.07 24.10 6.63
N GLY A 824 2.47 23.49 7.65
CA GLY A 824 1.78 24.18 8.75
C GLY A 824 2.73 24.67 9.82
N LEU A 825 3.61 23.79 10.32
CA LEU A 825 4.74 24.15 11.18
C LEU A 825 6.07 23.89 10.48
N GLN A 826 7.09 24.64 10.89
CA GLN A 826 8.49 24.41 10.56
C GLN A 826 9.36 24.60 11.80
N MET A 827 10.38 23.74 11.98
CA MET A 827 11.35 23.86 13.07
C MET A 827 12.78 24.06 12.55
N PHE A 828 13.54 24.88 13.27
CA PHE A 828 14.99 25.02 13.13
C PHE A 828 15.70 24.78 14.47
N HIS A 829 16.60 23.82 14.52
CA HIS A 829 17.56 23.66 15.62
C HIS A 829 18.98 23.83 15.08
N LEU A 830 19.66 24.90 15.49
CA LEU A 830 21.07 25.11 15.19
C LEU A 830 21.91 24.13 16.03
N LEU A 831 22.55 23.14 15.41
CA LEU A 831 23.42 22.19 16.10
C LEU A 831 24.82 22.77 16.31
N SER A 832 25.35 23.50 15.34
CA SER A 832 26.63 24.20 15.47
C SER A 832 26.75 25.41 14.55
N HIS A 833 27.52 26.41 14.99
CA HIS A 833 28.04 27.48 14.13
C HIS A 833 29.49 27.74 14.55
N THR A 834 30.44 27.40 13.68
CA THR A 834 31.89 27.50 13.93
C THR A 834 32.58 28.30 12.83
N GLU A 835 33.77 28.81 13.11
CA GLU A 835 34.65 29.47 12.13
C GLU A 835 34.04 30.72 11.44
N GLY A 836 33.05 31.37 12.05
CA GLY A 836 32.42 32.57 11.48
C GLY A 836 31.34 33.20 12.35
N SER A 837 30.50 34.05 11.74
CA SER A 837 29.54 34.92 12.43
C SER A 837 28.31 35.25 11.59
N GLY A 838 27.29 35.86 12.19
CA GLY A 838 26.03 36.21 11.52
C GLY A 838 25.00 35.09 11.61
N GLY A 839 24.06 35.05 10.67
CA GLY A 839 23.06 33.97 10.60
C GLY A 839 22.02 34.01 11.73
N ALA A 840 21.82 35.18 12.34
CA ALA A 840 20.64 35.48 13.14
C ALA A 840 19.38 35.31 12.29
N SER A 841 18.39 34.62 12.84
CA SER A 841 17.09 34.43 12.22
C SER A 841 16.23 35.69 12.38
N LEU A 842 15.43 35.96 11.37
CA LEU A 842 14.35 36.93 11.35
C LEU A 842 13.02 36.20 11.56
N LEU A 843 12.11 36.80 12.32
CA LEU A 843 10.69 36.44 12.41
C LEU A 843 9.84 37.72 12.28
N VAL A 844 8.69 37.61 11.61
CA VAL A 844 7.67 38.66 11.49
C VAL A 844 6.28 38.04 11.64
N ASP A 845 5.47 38.57 12.55
CA ASP A 845 4.04 38.22 12.65
C ASP A 845 3.28 38.74 11.43
N GLY A 846 3.04 37.87 10.45
CA GLY A 846 2.32 38.20 9.23
C GLY A 846 0.91 38.72 9.50
N PHE A 847 0.26 38.31 10.59
CA PHE A 847 -1.07 38.81 10.92
C PHE A 847 -1.01 40.22 11.55
N ASN A 848 0.03 40.55 12.33
CA ASN A 848 0.24 41.93 12.79
C ASN A 848 0.70 42.85 11.65
N ALA A 849 1.52 42.35 10.72
CA ALA A 849 1.83 43.06 9.48
C ALA A 849 0.56 43.32 8.65
N ALA A 850 -0.36 42.35 8.55
CA ALA A 850 -1.64 42.51 7.84
C ALA A 850 -2.57 43.52 8.54
N ARG A 851 -2.62 43.54 9.88
CA ARG A 851 -3.33 44.57 10.66
C ARG A 851 -2.73 45.97 10.46
N THR A 852 -1.41 46.06 10.30
CA THR A 852 -0.72 47.31 9.93
C THR A 852 -1.06 47.75 8.51
N LEU A 853 -1.06 46.81 7.55
CA LEU A 853 -1.44 47.08 6.15
C LEU A 853 -2.89 47.58 6.05
N LEU A 854 -3.83 46.96 6.76
CA LEU A 854 -5.23 47.38 6.80
C LEU A 854 -5.39 48.84 7.30
N LYS A 855 -4.68 49.20 8.37
CA LYS A 855 -4.70 50.55 8.96
C LYS A 855 -4.10 51.62 8.05
N GLU A 856 -3.04 51.30 7.31
CA GLU A 856 -2.31 52.27 6.48
C GLU A 856 -2.78 52.31 5.02
N SER A 857 -3.33 51.21 4.50
CA SER A 857 -3.84 51.12 3.13
C SER A 857 -4.83 49.96 3.00
N GLN A 858 -6.09 50.21 3.38
CA GLN A 858 -7.21 49.29 3.13
C GLN A 858 -7.25 48.81 1.67
N THR A 859 -6.98 49.69 0.70
CA THR A 859 -6.90 49.32 -0.72
C THR A 859 -5.84 48.25 -1.00
N ALA A 860 -4.64 48.37 -0.44
CA ALA A 860 -3.58 47.37 -0.60
C ALA A 860 -3.93 46.05 0.10
N TYR A 861 -4.51 46.12 1.30
CA TYR A 861 -5.01 44.96 2.03
C TYR A 861 -6.07 44.20 1.23
N GLU A 862 -7.07 44.90 0.69
CA GLU A 862 -8.11 44.28 -0.15
C GLU A 862 -7.56 43.66 -1.43
N ILE A 863 -6.61 44.31 -2.11
CA ILE A 863 -5.97 43.75 -3.30
C ILE A 863 -5.23 42.45 -2.97
N LEU A 864 -4.42 42.44 -1.91
CA LEU A 864 -3.66 41.25 -1.47
C LEU A 864 -4.54 40.15 -0.86
N SER A 865 -5.77 40.47 -0.46
CA SER A 865 -6.79 39.52 0.01
C SER A 865 -7.64 38.91 -1.11
N LYS A 866 -7.79 39.61 -2.24
CA LYS A 866 -8.73 39.24 -3.32
C LYS A 866 -8.04 38.69 -4.58
N LYS A 867 -6.88 39.23 -4.98
CA LYS A 867 -6.19 38.86 -6.23
C LYS A 867 -5.42 37.54 -6.06
N PRO A 868 -5.77 36.45 -6.78
CA PRO A 868 -5.02 35.20 -6.71
C PRO A 868 -3.67 35.31 -7.41
N VAL A 869 -2.64 34.71 -6.83
CA VAL A 869 -1.26 34.70 -7.34
C VAL A 869 -0.84 33.27 -7.68
N SER A 870 0.02 33.12 -8.68
CA SER A 870 0.64 31.84 -9.05
C SER A 870 1.95 31.68 -8.28
N TRP A 871 2.25 30.47 -7.78
CA TRP A 871 3.47 30.16 -7.03
C TRP A 871 4.05 28.86 -7.59
N HIS A 872 5.37 28.69 -7.66
CA HIS A 872 5.99 27.47 -8.18
C HIS A 872 7.37 27.15 -7.60
N ALA A 873 7.69 25.86 -7.52
CA ALA A 873 9.06 25.36 -7.42
C ALA A 873 9.38 24.60 -8.72
N SER A 874 10.28 25.14 -9.55
CA SER A 874 10.62 24.57 -10.86
C SER A 874 12.07 24.82 -11.28
N GLY A 875 12.98 24.94 -10.30
CA GLY A 875 14.42 25.18 -10.53
C GLY A 875 15.31 23.94 -10.38
N ASN A 876 14.79 22.89 -9.75
CA ASN A 876 15.47 21.60 -9.59
C ASN A 876 15.03 20.64 -10.70
N GLU A 877 15.95 19.77 -11.12
CA GLU A 877 15.69 18.74 -12.13
C GLU A 877 14.65 17.74 -11.59
N GLY A 878 13.73 17.28 -12.45
CA GLY A 878 12.56 16.48 -12.05
C GLY A 878 11.46 17.23 -11.28
N ILE A 879 11.76 18.36 -10.63
CA ILE A 879 10.81 19.09 -9.77
C ILE A 879 10.07 20.17 -10.57
N THR A 880 8.74 20.09 -10.66
CA THR A 880 7.87 21.18 -11.12
C THR A 880 6.54 21.15 -10.38
N ILE A 881 6.41 22.03 -9.38
CA ILE A 881 5.31 22.05 -8.41
C ILE A 881 4.60 23.40 -8.48
N THR A 882 3.26 23.40 -8.45
CA THR A 882 2.38 24.58 -8.41
C THR A 882 1.11 24.23 -7.62
N PRO A 883 0.44 25.18 -6.92
CA PRO A 883 -0.82 24.91 -6.25
C PRO A 883 -1.92 24.57 -7.25
N ALA A 884 -2.77 23.60 -6.91
CA ALA A 884 -3.95 23.20 -7.71
C ALA A 884 -4.97 24.35 -7.91
N LYS A 885 -4.93 25.37 -7.06
CA LYS A 885 -5.68 26.63 -7.21
C LYS A 885 -4.78 27.80 -6.85
N LYS A 886 -4.81 28.87 -7.64
CA LYS A 886 -4.11 30.13 -7.32
C LYS A 886 -4.73 30.76 -6.07
N MET A 887 -3.88 31.22 -5.16
CA MET A 887 -4.30 31.76 -3.84
C MET A 887 -3.80 33.20 -3.66
N PRO A 888 -4.56 34.08 -3.00
CA PRO A 888 -4.11 35.42 -2.62
C PRO A 888 -2.95 35.37 -1.60
N VAL A 889 -2.37 36.53 -1.31
CA VAL A 889 -1.30 36.67 -0.28
C VAL A 889 -1.90 36.62 1.12
N LEU A 890 -3.08 37.20 1.32
CA LEU A 890 -3.83 37.16 2.58
C LEU A 890 -5.04 36.24 2.39
N ASN A 891 -5.00 35.05 2.97
CA ASN A 891 -6.01 34.01 2.79
C ASN A 891 -6.98 33.97 3.97
N PHE A 892 -8.25 34.16 3.66
CA PHE A 892 -9.38 34.06 4.58
C PHE A 892 -10.07 32.72 4.35
N GLY A 893 -10.52 32.08 5.42
CA GLY A 893 -11.29 30.83 5.31
C GLY A 893 -12.68 31.07 4.73
N ASP A 894 -13.36 30.00 4.33
CA ASP A 894 -14.74 30.07 3.84
C ASP A 894 -15.66 30.68 4.90
N LEU A 895 -16.33 31.77 4.54
CA LEU A 895 -17.15 32.56 5.45
C LEU A 895 -18.44 31.83 5.77
N LYS A 896 -18.68 31.51 7.04
CA LYS A 896 -20.04 31.25 7.50
C LYS A 896 -20.82 32.56 7.49
N GLU A 897 -22.08 32.48 7.08
CA GLU A 897 -22.95 33.65 6.98
C GLU A 897 -23.18 34.28 8.37
N GLY A 898 -22.69 35.51 8.55
CA GLY A 898 -22.65 36.19 9.86
C GLY A 898 -21.42 35.92 10.73
N GLU A 899 -20.31 35.40 10.17
CA GLU A 899 -18.98 35.45 10.80
C GLU A 899 -18.10 36.53 10.13
N VAL A 900 -17.29 37.23 10.93
CA VAL A 900 -16.35 38.26 10.43
C VAL A 900 -15.16 37.58 9.73
N PRO A 901 -14.73 38.02 8.52
CA PRO A 901 -13.58 37.44 7.83
C PRO A 901 -12.30 37.45 8.66
N ARG A 902 -11.84 36.26 9.09
CA ARG A 902 -10.60 36.08 9.84
C ARG A 902 -9.48 35.64 8.90
N LEU A 903 -8.33 36.30 9.02
CA LEU A 903 -7.09 35.90 8.32
C LEU A 903 -6.65 34.54 8.87
N MET A 904 -6.51 33.55 7.98
CA MET A 904 -6.17 32.17 8.31
C MET A 904 -4.74 31.81 7.90
N GLN A 905 -4.26 32.36 6.78
CA GLN A 905 -2.91 32.09 6.25
C GLN A 905 -2.37 33.31 5.49
N VAL A 906 -1.10 33.64 5.71
CA VAL A 906 -0.29 34.46 4.80
C VAL A 906 0.47 33.54 3.86
N ARG A 907 0.46 33.83 2.56
CA ARG A 907 1.38 33.23 1.58
C ARG A 907 2.24 34.32 0.99
N TRP A 908 3.51 34.34 1.37
CA TRP A 908 4.46 35.33 0.86
C TRP A 908 5.86 34.73 0.81
N ASN A 909 6.29 34.34 -0.39
CA ASN A 909 7.70 34.15 -0.70
C ASN A 909 7.96 34.77 -2.07
N ASN A 910 8.89 35.73 -2.17
CA ASN A 910 9.21 36.36 -3.45
C ASN A 910 9.80 35.37 -4.45
N ASP A 911 10.55 34.38 -3.98
CA ASP A 911 11.39 33.54 -4.82
C ASP A 911 10.57 32.35 -5.39
N ASP A 912 9.52 31.92 -4.68
CA ASP A 912 8.47 31.02 -5.18
C ASP A 912 7.51 31.70 -6.19
N ARG A 913 7.52 33.03 -6.29
CA ARG A 913 6.39 33.79 -6.87
C ARG A 913 6.39 33.77 -8.39
N GLY A 914 5.42 33.07 -8.95
CA GLY A 914 5.12 33.03 -10.37
C GLY A 914 4.42 34.27 -10.92
N VAL A 915 3.96 34.17 -12.17
CA VAL A 915 3.41 35.29 -12.93
C VAL A 915 2.08 35.79 -12.34
N VAL A 916 2.02 37.11 -12.12
CA VAL A 916 0.81 37.88 -11.79
C VAL A 916 0.10 38.22 -13.11
N ALA A 917 -1.14 37.76 -13.28
CA ALA A 917 -1.85 37.87 -14.54
C ALA A 917 -2.23 39.33 -14.89
N LEU A 918 -2.02 39.69 -16.16
CA LEU A 918 -2.22 41.03 -16.74
C LEU A 918 -3.69 41.42 -17.01
N GLY A 919 -4.66 40.57 -16.65
CA GLY A 919 -6.08 40.78 -16.95
C GLY A 919 -6.70 42.02 -16.30
N GLU A 920 -7.72 42.56 -16.96
CA GLU A 920 -8.55 43.69 -16.48
C GLU A 920 -9.54 43.26 -15.38
N ASP A 921 -9.06 42.57 -14.36
CA ASP A 921 -9.88 42.21 -13.20
C ASP A 921 -10.36 43.48 -12.47
N GLU A 922 -11.64 43.52 -12.07
CA GLU A 922 -12.35 44.69 -11.53
C GLU A 922 -11.62 45.36 -10.35
N GLY A 923 -10.76 46.32 -10.66
CA GLY A 923 -9.90 46.96 -9.66
C GLY A 923 -8.67 46.15 -9.20
N LEU A 924 -8.48 44.92 -9.67
CA LEU A 924 -7.44 43.98 -9.22
C LEU A 924 -6.33 43.71 -10.28
N GLY A 925 -6.21 44.56 -11.30
CA GLY A 925 -5.16 44.47 -12.33
C GLY A 925 -3.71 44.49 -11.78
N ALA A 926 -2.78 43.90 -12.53
CA ALA A 926 -1.42 43.59 -12.05
C ALA A 926 -0.63 44.80 -11.48
N GLU A 927 -0.76 45.99 -12.07
CA GLU A 927 -0.09 47.21 -11.57
C GLU A 927 -0.51 47.56 -10.13
N LYS A 928 -1.81 47.41 -9.83
CA LYS A 928 -2.36 47.65 -8.48
C LYS A 928 -1.88 46.58 -7.49
N TRP A 929 -1.76 45.33 -7.95
CA TRP A 929 -1.14 44.26 -7.15
C TRP A 929 0.32 44.59 -6.82
N TYR A 930 1.15 45.00 -7.79
CA TYR A 930 2.55 45.37 -7.52
C TYR A 930 2.68 46.56 -6.56
N LYS A 931 1.79 47.56 -6.66
CA LYS A 931 1.73 48.67 -5.69
C LYS A 931 1.36 48.21 -4.27
N ALA A 932 0.40 47.28 -4.16
CA ALA A 932 0.01 46.70 -2.87
C ALA A 932 1.13 45.81 -2.28
N ALA A 933 1.77 44.98 -3.10
CA ALA A 933 2.89 44.12 -2.73
C ALA A 933 4.12 44.92 -2.28
N ALA A 934 4.41 46.06 -2.93
CA ALA A 934 5.47 46.96 -2.48
C ALA A 934 5.18 47.61 -1.12
N LYS A 935 3.92 47.96 -0.84
CA LYS A 935 3.50 48.48 0.47
C LYS A 935 3.54 47.41 1.57
N TRP A 936 3.28 46.16 1.22
CA TRP A 936 3.42 45.00 2.10
C TRP A 936 4.90 44.72 2.45
N ASP A 937 5.76 44.64 1.44
CA ASP A 937 7.21 44.46 1.61
C ASP A 937 7.86 45.59 2.45
N GLU A 938 7.39 46.84 2.28
CA GLU A 938 7.80 47.98 3.11
C GLU A 938 7.47 47.77 4.60
N ILE A 939 6.27 47.28 4.92
CA ILE A 939 5.84 46.99 6.30
C ILE A 939 6.65 45.84 6.91
N LEU A 940 6.89 44.76 6.16
CA LEU A 940 7.65 43.59 6.63
C LEU A 940 9.10 43.94 7.02
N LYS A 941 9.71 44.94 6.37
CA LYS A 941 11.11 45.37 6.58
C LYS A 941 11.30 46.44 7.66
N ARG A 942 10.24 46.82 8.39
CA ARG A 942 10.33 47.83 9.44
C ARG A 942 10.99 47.27 10.70
N LYS A 943 11.96 48.01 11.25
CA LYS A 943 12.69 47.61 12.46
C LYS A 943 11.85 47.54 13.74
N ASN A 944 10.63 48.09 13.74
CA ASN A 944 9.68 47.86 14.83
C ASN A 944 8.81 46.60 14.64
N ILE A 945 8.70 46.06 13.43
CA ILE A 945 7.94 44.85 13.07
C ILE A 945 8.83 43.60 13.10
N GLU A 946 10.06 43.70 12.60
CA GLU A 946 11.04 42.63 12.59
C GLU A 946 11.49 42.20 14.01
N TYR A 947 11.38 40.92 14.34
CA TYR A 947 12.05 40.31 15.49
C TYR A 947 13.29 39.54 15.01
N TRP A 948 14.47 39.94 15.49
CA TRP A 948 15.76 39.30 15.18
C TRP A 948 16.30 38.52 16.38
N ALA A 949 16.72 37.28 16.16
CA ALA A 949 17.29 36.43 17.20
C ALA A 949 18.42 35.52 16.69
N GLN A 950 19.51 35.43 17.44
CA GLN A 950 20.56 34.44 17.18
C GLN A 950 20.12 33.09 17.77
N LEU A 951 19.94 32.07 16.92
CA LEU A 951 19.74 30.69 17.36
C LEU A 951 20.97 30.19 18.13
N LYS A 952 20.76 29.24 19.04
CA LYS A 952 21.81 28.63 19.87
C LYS A 952 21.67 27.11 19.86
N PRO A 953 22.79 26.36 19.95
CA PRO A 953 22.75 24.94 20.29
C PRO A 953 21.96 24.69 21.57
N GLY A 954 21.06 23.71 21.50
CA GLY A 954 20.15 23.34 22.57
C GLY A 954 18.90 24.21 22.69
N ARG A 955 18.60 25.02 21.66
CA ARG A 955 17.40 25.86 21.60
C ARG A 955 16.72 25.84 20.23
N PRO A 956 15.95 24.77 19.89
CA PRO A 956 15.06 24.77 18.75
C PRO A 956 14.09 25.96 18.75
N LEU A 957 13.77 26.43 17.55
CA LEU A 957 12.72 27.39 17.25
C LEU A 957 11.70 26.69 16.34
N ILE A 958 10.44 26.66 16.74
CA ILE A 958 9.33 26.18 15.90
C ILE A 958 8.34 27.32 15.66
N PHE A 959 7.76 27.41 14.46
CA PHE A 959 6.79 28.44 14.09
C PHE A 959 5.69 27.91 13.17
N ASP A 960 4.53 28.55 13.26
CA ASP A 960 3.36 28.39 12.40
C ASP A 960 3.65 29.13 11.09
N ASN A 961 4.05 28.37 10.06
CA ASN A 961 4.47 28.86 8.75
C ASN A 961 3.29 29.44 7.94
N TRP A 962 2.03 29.25 8.39
CA TRP A 962 0.88 29.97 7.84
C TRP A 962 0.73 31.39 8.42
N ARG A 963 1.41 31.73 9.53
CA ARG A 963 1.32 33.03 10.21
C ARG A 963 2.64 33.80 10.22
N VAL A 964 3.72 33.17 10.66
CA VAL A 964 4.99 33.84 10.95
C VAL A 964 5.91 33.70 9.75
N LEU A 965 6.21 34.83 9.12
CA LEU A 965 7.24 34.88 8.11
C LEU A 965 8.59 34.79 8.80
N HIS A 966 9.51 34.04 8.22
CA HIS A 966 10.85 33.86 8.75
C HIS A 966 11.91 34.27 7.72
N GLY A 967 13.17 34.36 8.14
CA GLY A 967 14.29 34.68 7.27
C GLY A 967 15.60 34.62 8.04
N ARG A 968 16.70 35.12 7.45
CA ARG A 968 17.98 35.19 8.16
C ARG A 968 18.93 36.22 7.57
N SER A 969 19.80 36.73 8.42
CA SER A 969 20.98 37.48 8.01
C SER A 969 21.96 36.57 7.25
N SER A 970 22.84 37.18 6.45
CA SER A 970 23.98 36.47 5.88
C SER A 970 24.93 35.98 6.98
N PHE A 971 25.75 34.99 6.66
CA PHE A 971 26.70 34.42 7.62
C PHE A 971 28.01 33.96 6.99
N THR A 972 29.01 33.77 7.83
CA THR A 972 30.29 33.14 7.51
C THR A 972 30.52 31.91 8.39
N GLY A 973 31.46 31.06 8.00
CA GLY A 973 31.80 29.84 8.74
C GLY A 973 30.83 28.68 8.50
N LYS A 974 31.07 27.56 9.20
CA LYS A 974 30.31 26.32 9.07
C LYS A 974 29.10 26.36 10.01
N ARG A 975 27.90 26.21 9.48
CA ARG A 975 26.63 26.23 10.21
C ARG A 975 25.88 24.92 9.93
N ARG A 976 25.67 24.08 10.95
CA ARG A 976 24.86 22.84 10.88
C ARG A 976 23.51 23.08 11.54
N ILE A 977 22.43 22.77 10.84
CA ILE A 977 21.06 23.01 11.29
C ILE A 977 20.19 21.79 10.93
N CYS A 978 19.32 21.39 11.84
CA CYS A 978 18.36 20.32 11.61
C CYS A 978 16.93 20.77 11.91
N GLY A 979 15.93 19.99 11.48
CA GLY A 979 14.53 20.33 11.62
C GLY A 979 13.62 19.57 10.66
N GLY A 980 12.39 20.05 10.51
CA GLY A 980 11.39 19.41 9.66
C GLY A 980 10.09 20.22 9.63
N TYR A 981 9.14 19.72 8.82
CA TYR A 981 7.82 20.31 8.63
C TYR A 981 6.73 19.44 9.27
N ILE A 982 5.64 20.05 9.74
CA ILE A 982 4.41 19.35 10.17
C ILE A 982 3.22 19.93 9.39
N ASN A 983 2.23 19.10 9.04
CA ASN A 983 0.98 19.57 8.41
C ASN A 983 0.18 20.48 9.36
N HIS A 984 -0.61 21.41 8.83
CA HIS A 984 -1.39 22.32 9.68
C HIS A 984 -2.51 21.58 10.42
N ASP A 985 -3.28 20.71 9.75
CA ASP A 985 -4.40 19.99 10.36
C ASP A 985 -3.96 19.01 11.46
N ASP A 986 -2.83 18.32 11.27
CA ASP A 986 -2.25 17.43 12.28
C ASP A 986 -1.81 18.19 13.55
N TYR A 987 -1.13 19.33 13.39
CA TYR A 987 -0.78 20.21 14.49
C TYR A 987 -2.02 20.75 15.21
N ILE A 988 -3.03 21.22 14.47
CA ILE A 988 -4.27 21.75 15.05
C ILE A 988 -5.09 20.64 15.74
N SER A 989 -5.06 19.41 15.22
CA SER A 989 -5.62 18.22 15.87
C SER A 989 -4.91 17.93 17.19
N ARG A 990 -3.57 17.88 17.19
CA ARG A 990 -2.77 17.68 18.40
C ARG A 990 -3.00 18.76 19.45
N TRP A 991 -3.02 20.03 19.04
CA TRP A 991 -3.33 21.16 19.91
C TRP A 991 -4.69 20.99 20.59
N ARG A 992 -5.75 20.63 19.85
CA ARG A 992 -7.08 20.37 20.43
C ARG A 992 -7.02 19.25 21.46
N ASN A 993 -6.44 18.10 21.10
CA ASN A 993 -6.41 16.90 21.92
C ASN A 993 -5.51 17.01 23.17
N THR A 994 -4.66 18.03 23.26
CA THR A 994 -3.76 18.27 24.40
C THR A 994 -4.17 19.47 25.28
N ASN A 995 -5.12 20.31 24.81
CA ASN A 995 -5.57 21.51 25.54
C ASN A 995 -7.06 21.49 25.93
N TYR A 996 -7.85 20.55 25.42
CA TYR A 996 -9.28 20.39 25.73
C TYR A 996 -9.61 18.94 26.10
N THR A 997 -10.68 18.75 26.88
CA THR A 997 -11.28 17.42 27.06
C THR A 997 -11.83 16.87 25.75
N ARG A 998 -12.06 15.55 25.66
CA ARG A 998 -12.71 14.92 24.48
C ARG A 998 -14.06 15.57 24.20
N GLU A 999 -14.82 15.87 25.24
CA GLU A 999 -16.14 16.48 25.18
C GLU A 999 -16.09 17.91 24.62
N GLU A 1000 -15.11 18.72 25.04
CA GLU A 1000 -14.89 20.09 24.53
C GLU A 1000 -14.33 20.10 23.10
N ALA A 1001 -13.38 19.22 22.78
CA ALA A 1001 -12.82 19.08 21.44
C ALA A 1001 -13.89 18.63 20.43
N LEU A 1002 -14.73 17.66 20.81
CA LEU A 1002 -15.91 17.27 20.02
C LEU A 1002 -16.94 18.40 19.94
N ALA A 1003 -17.19 19.16 21.02
CA ALA A 1003 -18.12 20.29 20.98
C ALA A 1003 -17.67 21.44 20.07
N GLN A 1004 -16.37 21.58 19.78
CA GLN A 1004 -15.87 22.50 18.75
C GLN A 1004 -16.24 21.98 17.35
N ILE A 1005 -16.02 20.69 17.06
CA ILE A 1005 -16.12 20.10 15.71
C ILE A 1005 -17.56 19.70 15.32
N LEU A 1006 -18.33 19.09 16.25
CA LEU A 1006 -19.57 18.35 15.98
C LEU A 1006 -20.89 19.09 16.26
#